data_AF-A0A7S4RV08-F1
#
_entry.id   AF-A0A7S4RV08-F1
#
_cell.length_a   1.000
_cell.length_b   1.000
_cell.length_c   1.000
_cell.angle_alpha   90.00
_cell.angle_beta   90.00
_cell.angle_gamma   90.00
#
_symmetry.space_group_name_H-M   'P 1'
#
loop_
_entity.id
_entity.type
_entity.pdbx_description
1 polymer ?
#
loop_
_entity_poly.entity_id
_entity_poly.type
_entity_poly.pdbx_seq_one_letter_code
_entity_poly.pdbx_strand_id
1 'polypeptide(L)'
;MVNLTPKEEKQQSRQHSQHQQQPPQQNLSTIRMISPSKRVLAVLTFAYVMTVSSRVLAFAAKNPSLLNSSYAVKRGKAMFSAFSGFCRVQRQNDLSRPSLGSGKIDSTSIRRQCDSVRCFNSMYSSEGDGKQQQQQQRRSATSLSSTTAAIDIQTATTPTTEATKVLVDDSLFLKPTPDTRHYRSITLPSNSLQVLLVSDPKTDIEAASIHVKAGHFNDPRTRAGLAHFHEHMLFLGTKKYPEENEYETFLGTNGGSSNAYTDMEDTNYYFSVNPLNHKNNGEEEGDAENEADVEEGKVVSKALYGALDRFSQFFKHPLFDSSMMDRELRAINSEYINAITSDTWRNYALLKASCDADHSFSKFGCGNYNTLTNGGDMNMGKKEGSEENEAVVVEGGGGTIPRLEVVEFWKKHYVGKNMKLVVVGKAHLDELEKLVHECFSDVRGDSNDPSPFDDALEEMKHERQQLLFAGTANGATDKEMEEVTTATTAFGSSQLGIIREVIPVAEMRTLKLLFGFPPLDDAMMNDSKPHRVLSHLLGHESPGSLHSLLNEEGYINGLSSGVTLDVSDFSMFSITVSLTPKGMNERDKIIDLIFQYISLIKQSLPSPAASEEEKGGENHHTPVLKEYHDEIRRIGQINFDFSENGDPTSFASGMARRLFKYEENPQEILIGPILMENLDFDITQKLLELLHPSNALITITDPDAAAAIDVDSNDSSMYQDTDLMDSSWQQEKWYGAKYRQKEIDPQVMEKWASYGSGKLSIDSRLKLPELNKFIATDFSLRCDDDDNRDTDSITITSTNGDDTNVATTMPTPPKLLPQDLPGVRMHHKMDTTYRVPKTFIKIHLTSPNVYKSPRSMTLNRLYEKVLNDDLTSFVYDARLAGCHYR
;
A
#
# COMPACT_ATOMS: atom_id res chain seq x y z
N MET A 1 -1.23 -47.88 -7.97
CA MET A 1 -1.46 -49.34 -8.09
C MET A 1 -0.21 -50.07 -7.62
N VAL A 2 -0.37 -51.15 -6.84
CA VAL A 2 0.65 -52.15 -6.45
C VAL A 2 1.83 -51.63 -5.59
N ASN A 3 2.12 -52.17 -4.40
CA ASN A 3 1.32 -52.94 -3.42
C ASN A 3 2.01 -52.83 -2.05
N LEU A 4 1.25 -52.62 -0.97
CA LEU A 4 1.70 -52.90 0.39
C LEU A 4 1.12 -54.25 0.83
N THR A 5 1.93 -55.11 1.46
CA THR A 5 1.56 -55.82 2.71
C THR A 5 2.76 -56.61 3.26
N PRO A 6 2.85 -56.80 4.60
CA PRO A 6 4.05 -57.31 5.27
C PRO A 6 3.93 -58.78 5.72
N LYS A 7 5.06 -59.36 6.15
CA LYS A 7 5.08 -60.47 7.14
C LYS A 7 6.29 -60.36 8.07
N GLU A 8 6.02 -60.51 9.37
CA GLU A 8 7.01 -60.62 10.45
C GLU A 8 7.38 -62.09 10.77
N GLU A 9 8.20 -62.24 11.82
CA GLU A 9 8.69 -63.47 12.48
C GLU A 9 9.86 -64.21 11.78
N LYS A 10 11.00 -64.51 12.43
CA LYS A 10 11.14 -65.08 13.79
C LYS A 10 12.42 -64.69 14.54
N GLN A 11 12.32 -64.84 15.86
CA GLN A 11 13.39 -64.74 16.87
C GLN A 11 14.50 -65.80 16.67
N GLN A 12 15.73 -65.50 17.09
CA GLN A 12 16.35 -66.18 18.25
C GLN A 12 17.62 -65.47 18.75
N SER A 13 17.98 -65.74 20.00
CA SER A 13 18.85 -64.94 20.86
C SER A 13 20.26 -65.53 21.09
N ARG A 14 21.24 -64.70 21.50
CA ARG A 14 22.35 -65.13 22.38
C ARG A 14 23.10 -63.98 23.09
N GLN A 15 22.91 -63.97 24.41
CA GLN A 15 23.70 -63.47 25.55
C GLN A 15 25.06 -62.73 25.40
N HIS A 16 25.13 -61.60 26.12
CA HIS A 16 26.07 -61.25 27.23
C HIS A 16 27.36 -60.41 27.04
N SER A 17 27.29 -59.24 27.69
CA SER A 17 28.18 -58.68 28.74
C SER A 17 29.36 -57.75 28.42
N GLN A 18 29.19 -56.49 28.88
CA GLN A 18 30.13 -55.61 29.59
C GLN A 18 31.54 -55.34 29.00
N HIS A 19 31.82 -54.06 28.72
CA HIS A 19 32.73 -53.28 29.60
C HIS A 19 32.58 -51.75 29.45
N GLN A 20 32.99 -51.03 30.50
CA GLN A 20 32.89 -49.57 30.62
C GLN A 20 34.10 -48.84 30.00
N GLN A 21 33.90 -47.60 29.54
CA GLN A 21 34.85 -46.50 29.74
C GLN A 21 34.14 -45.14 29.62
N GLN A 22 34.49 -44.20 30.51
CA GLN A 22 33.85 -42.87 30.61
C GLN A 22 34.54 -41.82 29.72
N PRO A 23 33.81 -40.83 29.17
CA PRO A 23 34.38 -39.56 28.74
C PRO A 23 34.47 -38.57 29.94
N PRO A 24 35.42 -37.62 29.94
CA PRO A 24 35.69 -36.76 31.10
C PRO A 24 34.72 -35.58 31.25
N GLN A 25 34.34 -35.27 32.49
CA GLN A 25 33.76 -33.99 32.85
C GLN A 25 34.83 -32.88 32.86
N GLN A 26 34.50 -31.69 32.33
CA GLN A 26 35.20 -30.45 32.67
C GLN A 26 34.19 -29.35 33.02
N ASN A 27 34.56 -28.54 34.02
CA ASN A 27 33.66 -27.66 34.75
C ASN A 27 33.14 -26.48 33.91
N LEU A 28 31.82 -26.31 33.88
CA LEU A 28 31.18 -25.03 33.59
C LEU A 28 31.33 -24.11 34.80
N SER A 29 32.32 -23.23 34.77
CA SER A 29 32.40 -22.11 35.71
C SER A 29 32.99 -20.86 35.06
N THR A 30 32.30 -19.74 35.23
CA THR A 30 32.79 -18.36 34.97
C THR A 30 32.85 -17.90 33.51
N ILE A 31 31.69 -17.71 32.87
CA ILE A 31 31.56 -16.65 31.86
C ILE A 31 31.46 -15.32 32.60
N ARG A 32 32.52 -14.51 32.60
CA ARG A 32 32.46 -13.14 33.14
C ARG A 32 31.63 -12.26 32.20
N MET A 33 30.41 -11.91 32.63
CA MET A 33 29.68 -10.82 31.99
C MET A 33 30.50 -9.52 32.06
N ILE A 34 30.70 -8.89 30.91
CA ILE A 34 31.31 -7.56 30.81
C ILE A 34 30.22 -6.55 31.19
N SER A 35 30.47 -5.75 32.23
CA SER A 35 29.50 -4.79 32.76
C SER A 35 29.04 -3.76 31.72
N PRO A 36 27.78 -3.24 31.80
CA PRO A 36 27.26 -2.24 30.86
C PRO A 36 28.18 -1.03 30.68
N SER A 37 28.79 -0.56 31.78
CA SER A 37 29.78 0.53 31.79
C SER A 37 30.98 0.31 30.86
N LYS A 38 31.37 -0.93 30.57
CA LYS A 38 32.47 -1.24 29.63
C LYS A 38 32.00 -1.36 28.18
N ARG A 39 30.71 -1.63 27.93
CA ARG A 39 30.11 -1.56 26.59
C ARG A 39 29.93 -0.10 26.17
N VAL A 40 29.39 0.72 27.06
CA VAL A 40 29.30 2.19 26.89
C VAL A 40 30.68 2.80 26.65
N LEU A 41 31.71 2.39 27.40
CA LEU A 41 33.07 2.87 27.16
C LEU A 41 33.63 2.49 25.78
N ALA A 42 33.29 1.32 25.24
CA ALA A 42 33.73 0.91 23.89
C ALA A 42 33.04 1.75 22.79
N VAL A 43 31.73 1.97 22.89
CA VAL A 43 30.97 2.81 21.96
C VAL A 43 31.41 4.28 22.06
N LEU A 44 31.57 4.82 23.27
CA LEU A 44 32.09 6.18 23.48
C LEU A 44 33.54 6.32 23.01
N THR A 45 34.38 5.29 23.13
CA THR A 45 35.75 5.31 22.57
C THR A 45 35.70 5.34 21.04
N PHE A 46 34.79 4.60 20.41
CA PHE A 46 34.61 4.63 18.95
C PHE A 46 34.09 6.00 18.48
N ALA A 47 33.05 6.53 19.12
CA ALA A 47 32.51 7.87 18.85
C ALA A 47 33.53 9.00 19.11
N TYR A 48 34.33 8.89 20.17
CA TYR A 48 35.41 9.83 20.46
C TYR A 48 36.52 9.75 19.40
N VAL A 49 36.94 8.55 18.99
CA VAL A 49 37.92 8.35 17.91
C VAL A 49 37.39 8.93 16.59
N MET A 50 36.12 8.71 16.22
CA MET A 50 35.52 9.32 15.03
C MET A 50 35.47 10.85 15.16
N THR A 51 35.01 11.38 16.29
CA THR A 51 34.88 12.85 16.50
C THR A 51 36.23 13.56 16.50
N VAL A 52 37.25 12.98 17.15
CA VAL A 52 38.61 13.49 17.15
C VAL A 52 39.24 13.35 15.76
N SER A 53 38.99 12.25 15.04
CA SER A 53 39.49 12.09 13.66
C SER A 53 38.88 13.14 12.72
N SER A 54 37.57 13.38 12.77
CA SER A 54 36.91 14.42 11.97
C SER A 54 37.41 15.82 12.31
N ARG A 55 37.65 16.14 13.60
CA ARG A 55 38.23 17.43 14.01
C ARG A 55 39.70 17.58 13.61
N VAL A 56 40.49 16.51 13.66
CA VAL A 56 41.90 16.52 13.21
C VAL A 56 41.99 16.64 11.68
N LEU A 57 41.12 15.96 10.92
CA LEU A 57 41.00 16.11 9.47
C LEU A 57 40.58 17.53 9.09
N ALA A 58 39.54 18.08 9.72
CA ALA A 58 39.09 19.46 9.48
C ALA A 58 40.13 20.52 9.87
N PHE A 59 40.97 20.26 10.88
CA PHE A 59 42.06 21.15 11.29
C PHE A 59 43.28 21.04 10.35
N ALA A 60 43.62 19.84 9.91
CA ALA A 60 44.71 19.58 8.96
C ALA A 60 44.39 20.14 7.56
N ALA A 61 43.15 20.00 7.08
CA ALA A 61 42.66 20.59 5.84
C ALA A 61 42.78 22.13 5.82
N LYS A 62 42.75 22.78 7.00
CA LYS A 62 42.92 24.24 7.13
C LYS A 62 44.37 24.69 7.37
N ASN A 63 45.31 23.78 7.67
CA ASN A 63 46.70 24.14 8.04
C ASN A 63 47.74 23.12 7.51
N PRO A 64 47.99 23.06 6.18
CA PRO A 64 48.87 22.04 5.59
C PRO A 64 50.35 22.10 6.02
N SER A 65 50.81 23.18 6.66
CA SER A 65 52.20 23.34 7.14
C SER A 65 52.55 22.51 8.39
N LEU A 66 51.57 21.97 9.12
CA LEU A 66 51.81 21.30 10.41
C LEU A 66 52.14 19.80 10.33
N LEU A 67 52.10 19.18 9.14
CA LEU A 67 52.30 17.73 8.98
C LEU A 67 53.76 17.25 9.14
N ASN A 68 54.74 18.15 9.25
CA ASN A 68 56.17 17.83 9.27
C ASN A 68 56.80 17.83 10.69
N SER A 69 56.25 17.07 11.65
CA SER A 69 56.94 16.81 12.93
C SER A 69 56.88 15.35 13.40
N SER A 70 57.99 14.85 13.96
CA SER A 70 58.20 13.40 14.20
C SER A 70 57.41 12.79 15.36
N TYR A 71 56.48 13.53 15.95
CA TYR A 71 55.76 13.14 17.17
C TYR A 71 54.63 12.12 16.91
N ALA A 72 53.92 12.23 15.78
CA ALA A 72 52.79 11.34 15.45
C ALA A 72 53.24 9.87 15.20
N VAL A 73 54.38 9.67 14.55
CA VAL A 73 54.86 8.35 14.10
C VAL A 73 55.21 7.41 15.27
N LYS A 74 55.61 7.95 16.43
CA LYS A 74 56.00 7.13 17.60
C LYS A 74 54.83 6.47 18.32
N ARG A 75 53.61 7.03 18.30
CA ARG A 75 52.43 6.41 18.94
C ARG A 75 51.77 5.34 18.07
N GLY A 76 51.77 5.49 16.73
CA GLY A 76 51.17 4.50 15.82
C GLY A 76 51.82 3.10 15.90
N LYS A 77 53.16 3.04 16.05
CA LYS A 77 53.90 1.77 16.12
C LYS A 77 53.60 0.93 17.37
N ALA A 78 53.11 1.54 18.46
CA ALA A 78 52.77 0.82 19.68
C ALA A 78 51.46 0.01 19.56
N MET A 79 50.45 0.51 18.82
CA MET A 79 49.18 -0.20 18.66
C MET A 79 49.26 -1.39 17.69
N PHE A 80 50.09 -1.30 16.65
CA PHE A 80 50.17 -2.37 15.63
C PHE A 80 50.78 -3.69 16.16
N SER A 81 51.70 -3.60 17.14
CA SER A 81 52.37 -4.76 17.75
C SER A 81 51.39 -5.70 18.50
N ALA A 82 50.31 -5.17 19.05
CA ALA A 82 49.31 -5.96 19.78
C ALA A 82 48.43 -6.83 18.87
N PHE A 83 48.24 -6.43 17.61
CA PHE A 83 47.32 -7.11 16.69
C PHE A 83 47.98 -8.29 15.95
N SER A 84 49.28 -8.20 15.66
CA SER A 84 50.02 -9.24 14.91
C SER A 84 50.20 -10.57 15.65
N GLY A 85 50.06 -10.59 16.99
CA GLY A 85 50.23 -11.80 17.79
C GLY A 85 49.09 -12.82 17.64
N PHE A 86 47.88 -12.36 17.30
CA PHE A 86 46.67 -13.20 17.36
C PHE A 86 46.45 -14.07 16.11
N CYS A 87 46.98 -13.66 14.95
CA CYS A 87 46.65 -14.28 13.66
C CYS A 87 47.55 -15.45 13.22
N ARG A 88 48.53 -15.88 14.03
CA ARG A 88 49.58 -16.83 13.57
C ARG A 88 49.31 -18.32 13.85
N VAL A 89 48.14 -18.68 14.40
CA VAL A 89 47.85 -20.05 14.91
C VAL A 89 46.91 -20.88 14.01
N GLN A 90 46.30 -20.32 12.96
CA GLN A 90 45.27 -21.02 12.14
C GLN A 90 45.55 -21.10 10.63
N ARG A 91 46.82 -21.20 10.21
CA ARG A 91 47.17 -21.53 8.81
C ARG A 91 48.00 -22.81 8.70
N GLN A 92 47.33 -23.96 8.73
CA GLN A 92 47.84 -25.21 8.17
C GLN A 92 46.69 -26.15 7.81
N ASN A 93 46.29 -26.09 6.54
CA ASN A 93 45.73 -27.13 5.66
C ASN A 93 44.80 -26.48 4.64
N ASP A 94 45.10 -26.72 3.36
CA ASP A 94 44.56 -26.04 2.19
C ASP A 94 44.40 -27.08 1.06
N LEU A 95 43.76 -26.69 -0.06
CA LEU A 95 43.68 -27.38 -1.36
C LEU A 95 42.64 -28.52 -1.53
N SER A 96 41.56 -28.25 -2.28
CA SER A 96 41.32 -28.80 -3.64
C SER A 96 39.97 -28.35 -4.27
N ARG A 97 39.86 -28.40 -5.61
CA ARG A 97 38.77 -27.91 -6.52
C ARG A 97 37.79 -29.07 -6.89
N PRO A 98 36.77 -28.99 -7.82
CA PRO A 98 36.35 -27.92 -8.76
C PRO A 98 34.80 -27.70 -8.93
N SER A 99 34.40 -27.10 -10.06
CA SER A 99 33.11 -26.44 -10.37
C SER A 99 32.11 -27.22 -11.25
N LEU A 100 30.82 -26.90 -11.08
CA LEU A 100 29.66 -27.03 -12.01
C LEU A 100 28.71 -25.84 -11.68
N GLY A 101 27.83 -25.31 -12.53
CA GLY A 101 27.41 -25.62 -13.91
C GLY A 101 26.01 -25.00 -14.09
N SER A 102 25.85 -23.95 -14.90
CA SER A 102 24.65 -23.09 -14.91
C SER A 102 23.50 -23.60 -15.78
N GLY A 103 22.32 -23.80 -15.20
CA GLY A 103 21.06 -24.00 -15.92
C GLY A 103 20.18 -22.74 -15.85
N LYS A 104 19.65 -22.30 -16.99
CA LYS A 104 18.63 -21.23 -17.05
C LYS A 104 17.26 -21.79 -16.64
N ILE A 105 16.51 -21.04 -15.84
CA ILE A 105 15.09 -21.29 -15.57
C ILE A 105 14.29 -20.21 -16.29
N ASP A 106 13.19 -20.62 -16.94
CA ASP A 106 12.31 -19.74 -17.70
C ASP A 106 11.50 -18.82 -16.77
N SER A 107 11.58 -17.51 -17.02
CA SER A 107 11.09 -16.47 -16.11
C SER A 107 9.68 -15.96 -16.42
N THR A 108 9.03 -16.49 -17.45
CA THR A 108 7.69 -16.05 -17.90
C THR A 108 6.56 -16.62 -17.04
N SER A 109 6.60 -17.91 -16.71
CA SER A 109 5.52 -18.57 -15.95
C SER A 109 5.46 -18.16 -14.46
N ILE A 110 6.58 -17.75 -13.86
CA ILE A 110 6.64 -17.34 -12.44
C ILE A 110 6.11 -15.91 -12.25
N ARG A 111 6.22 -15.03 -13.26
CA ARG A 111 5.85 -13.61 -13.13
C ARG A 111 4.34 -13.44 -12.89
N ARG A 112 3.49 -14.08 -13.72
CA ARG A 112 2.02 -14.04 -13.58
C ARG A 112 1.50 -14.60 -12.23
N GLN A 113 2.27 -15.42 -11.52
CA GLN A 113 1.85 -16.00 -10.24
C GLN A 113 2.27 -15.20 -8.98
N CYS A 114 3.19 -14.24 -9.09
CA CYS A 114 3.63 -13.45 -7.94
C CYS A 114 2.83 -12.16 -7.72
N ASP A 115 2.11 -11.67 -8.73
CA ASP A 115 1.54 -10.31 -8.70
C ASP A 115 0.15 -10.22 -8.06
N SER A 116 -0.62 -11.31 -7.93
CA SER A 116 -1.89 -11.34 -7.16
C SER A 116 -1.72 -11.10 -5.65
N VAL A 117 -0.50 -11.26 -5.13
CA VAL A 117 -0.13 -10.93 -3.74
C VAL A 117 0.07 -9.41 -3.54
N ARG A 118 0.24 -8.63 -4.62
CA ARG A 118 0.51 -7.18 -4.53
C ARG A 118 -0.73 -6.33 -4.31
N CYS A 119 -1.92 -6.78 -4.73
CA CYS A 119 -3.15 -5.99 -4.60
C CYS A 119 -3.45 -5.56 -3.16
N PHE A 120 -3.05 -6.35 -2.14
CA PHE A 120 -3.22 -5.95 -0.74
C PHE A 120 -2.04 -5.15 -0.15
N ASN A 121 -0.84 -5.21 -0.74
CA ASN A 121 0.25 -4.32 -0.34
C ASN A 121 -0.03 -2.85 -0.72
N SER A 122 -0.99 -2.59 -1.61
CA SER A 122 -1.56 -1.25 -1.84
C SER A 122 -2.18 -0.65 -0.55
N MET A 123 -2.80 -1.47 0.31
CA MET A 123 -3.28 -1.03 1.64
C MET A 123 -2.15 -0.80 2.66
N TYR A 124 -0.92 -1.25 2.38
CA TYR A 124 0.22 -1.21 3.31
C TYR A 124 1.44 -0.46 2.76
N SER A 125 1.26 0.38 1.73
CA SER A 125 2.23 1.41 1.34
C SER A 125 1.56 2.75 1.07
N SER A 126 1.39 3.55 2.13
CA SER A 126 0.91 4.93 2.07
C SER A 126 1.74 5.89 2.95
N GLU A 127 3.06 5.89 2.73
CA GLU A 127 3.93 7.03 3.06
C GLU A 127 4.23 7.82 1.78
N GLY A 128 4.27 9.17 1.87
CA GLY A 128 4.35 10.10 0.73
C GLY A 128 2.96 10.58 0.29
N ASP A 129 2.31 11.55 0.96
CA ASP A 129 2.57 13.02 0.96
C ASP A 129 2.32 13.71 -0.41
N GLY A 130 1.93 15.00 -0.51
CA GLY A 130 1.55 15.97 0.53
C GLY A 130 1.11 17.35 -0.07
N LYS A 131 0.65 18.35 0.72
CA LYS A 131 -0.58 19.20 0.57
C LYS A 131 -0.30 20.74 0.67
N GLN A 132 -1.12 21.67 0.17
CA GLN A 132 -2.30 21.53 -0.72
C GLN A 132 -2.63 22.73 -1.65
N GLN A 133 -2.31 24.00 -1.31
CA GLN A 133 -3.36 25.02 -1.48
C GLN A 133 -2.97 26.47 -1.81
N GLN A 134 -3.79 27.07 -2.71
CA GLN A 134 -4.39 28.42 -2.60
C GLN A 134 -3.49 29.68 -2.81
N GLN A 135 -3.97 30.94 -2.90
CA GLN A 135 -5.30 31.52 -2.63
C GLN A 135 -5.60 32.87 -3.36
N GLN A 136 -6.89 33.15 -3.59
CA GLN A 136 -7.61 34.46 -3.50
C GLN A 136 -7.10 35.77 -4.15
N GLN A 137 -8.03 36.48 -4.83
CA GLN A 137 -8.61 37.73 -4.28
C GLN A 137 -9.99 38.10 -4.87
N ARG A 138 -10.72 38.98 -4.16
CA ARG A 138 -12.19 39.18 -4.24
C ARG A 138 -12.63 40.39 -5.08
N ARG A 139 -13.81 40.30 -5.73
CA ARG A 139 -14.83 41.37 -5.98
C ARG A 139 -16.08 40.72 -6.62
N SER A 140 -17.20 40.51 -5.91
CA SER A 140 -18.24 41.48 -5.53
C SER A 140 -19.21 41.90 -6.66
N ALA A 141 -20.36 41.20 -6.75
CA ALA A 141 -21.72 41.61 -7.17
C ALA A 141 -21.90 42.52 -8.42
N THR A 142 -22.85 42.24 -9.33
CA THR A 142 -24.30 42.42 -9.07
C THR A 142 -25.17 41.72 -10.14
N SER A 143 -26.39 41.35 -9.77
CA SER A 143 -27.41 40.66 -10.58
C SER A 143 -28.15 41.54 -11.61
N LEU A 144 -28.76 40.89 -12.60
CA LEU A 144 -30.14 41.08 -13.17
C LEU A 144 -30.15 40.54 -14.62
N SER A 145 -30.80 39.42 -14.91
CA SER A 145 -32.26 39.23 -15.08
C SER A 145 -32.80 39.61 -16.46
N SER A 146 -33.07 38.57 -17.26
CA SER A 146 -34.16 38.45 -18.25
C SER A 146 -34.38 39.55 -19.30
N THR A 147 -34.40 39.17 -20.58
CA THR A 147 -35.69 39.02 -21.29
C THR A 147 -35.57 38.20 -22.58
N THR A 148 -36.68 37.55 -22.92
CA THR A 148 -36.88 36.62 -24.05
C THR A 148 -37.10 37.33 -25.38
N ALA A 149 -36.56 36.77 -26.47
CA ALA A 149 -37.16 36.87 -27.81
C ALA A 149 -36.78 35.63 -28.63
N ALA A 150 -37.77 34.82 -29.02
CA ALA A 150 -37.57 33.68 -29.90
C ALA A 150 -37.55 34.13 -31.37
N ILE A 151 -36.59 33.61 -32.15
CA ILE A 151 -36.64 33.61 -33.61
C ILE A 151 -36.27 32.19 -34.06
N ASP A 152 -37.18 31.58 -34.80
CA ASP A 152 -37.11 30.19 -35.24
C ASP A 152 -36.60 30.15 -36.69
N ILE A 153 -35.42 29.55 -36.94
CA ILE A 153 -34.87 29.30 -38.28
C ILE A 153 -34.21 27.92 -38.31
N GLN A 154 -34.86 26.97 -38.98
CA GLN A 154 -34.26 25.68 -39.32
C GLN A 154 -33.26 25.82 -40.47
N THR A 155 -31.96 25.73 -40.18
CA THR A 155 -30.93 25.30 -41.16
C THR A 155 -29.76 24.63 -40.46
N ALA A 156 -29.56 23.34 -40.75
CA ALA A 156 -28.34 22.55 -40.60
C ALA A 156 -27.35 22.96 -39.49
N THR A 157 -27.54 22.44 -38.28
CA THR A 157 -26.48 22.41 -37.27
C THR A 157 -25.42 21.36 -37.64
N THR A 158 -24.26 21.84 -38.12
CA THR A 158 -22.98 21.27 -37.69
C THR A 158 -23.02 21.14 -36.17
N PRO A 159 -22.50 20.05 -35.55
CA PRO A 159 -22.36 20.02 -34.11
C PRO A 159 -21.38 21.12 -33.72
N THR A 160 -21.90 22.23 -33.19
CA THR A 160 -21.12 23.14 -32.36
C THR A 160 -20.68 22.33 -31.16
N THR A 161 -19.42 21.91 -31.16
CA THR A 161 -18.74 21.42 -29.97
C THR A 161 -18.96 22.45 -28.88
N GLU A 162 -19.75 22.08 -27.85
CA GLU A 162 -19.76 22.87 -26.63
C GLU A 162 -18.32 22.94 -26.13
N ALA A 163 -17.87 24.15 -25.78
CA ALA A 163 -16.47 24.37 -25.45
C ALA A 163 -16.12 23.62 -24.15
N THR A 164 -14.95 22.98 -24.14
CA THR A 164 -14.42 22.22 -23.01
C THR A 164 -14.44 23.06 -21.74
N LYS A 165 -15.04 22.52 -20.67
CA LYS A 165 -15.06 23.21 -19.39
C LYS A 165 -13.72 22.99 -18.68
N VAL A 166 -12.77 23.90 -18.88
CA VAL A 166 -11.55 23.96 -18.06
C VAL A 166 -11.96 24.30 -16.63
N LEU A 167 -11.65 23.41 -15.70
CA LEU A 167 -11.88 23.60 -14.26
C LEU A 167 -10.72 24.37 -13.65
N VAL A 168 -9.48 23.94 -13.96
CA VAL A 168 -8.23 24.48 -13.44
C VAL A 168 -7.16 24.30 -14.51
N ASP A 169 -6.37 25.35 -14.76
CA ASP A 169 -5.22 25.34 -15.67
C ASP A 169 -3.90 25.47 -14.91
N ASP A 170 -2.78 25.24 -15.58
CA ASP A 170 -1.49 24.90 -14.96
C ASP A 170 -1.01 25.80 -13.81
N SER A 171 -1.22 27.11 -13.96
CA SER A 171 -0.74 28.14 -13.02
C SER A 171 -1.42 28.12 -11.64
N LEU A 172 -2.54 27.41 -11.50
CA LEU A 172 -3.30 27.30 -10.25
C LEU A 172 -2.99 26.02 -9.47
N PHE A 173 -2.41 25.00 -10.11
CA PHE A 173 -2.03 23.75 -9.43
C PHE A 173 -0.90 24.00 -8.45
N LEU A 174 -0.99 23.37 -7.29
CA LEU A 174 0.00 23.52 -6.25
C LEU A 174 0.90 22.28 -6.24
N LYS A 175 2.19 22.53 -6.53
CA LYS A 175 3.15 21.53 -7.00
C LYS A 175 4.38 21.45 -6.08
N PRO A 176 5.06 20.29 -6.02
CA PRO A 176 6.36 20.18 -5.39
C PRO A 176 7.35 21.17 -6.02
N THR A 177 8.33 21.65 -5.26
CA THR A 177 9.37 22.55 -5.78
C THR A 177 10.12 22.00 -7.01
N PRO A 178 10.49 20.69 -7.09
CA PRO A 178 11.17 20.16 -8.26
C PRO A 178 10.23 19.76 -9.41
N ASP A 179 8.91 19.87 -9.26
CA ASP A 179 7.97 19.33 -10.25
C ASP A 179 7.79 20.28 -11.44
N THR A 180 8.41 19.92 -12.56
CA THR A 180 8.35 20.68 -13.82
C THR A 180 7.22 20.25 -14.76
N ARG A 181 6.26 19.43 -14.31
CA ARG A 181 5.13 18.99 -15.13
C ARG A 181 4.07 20.08 -15.27
N HIS A 182 3.37 20.09 -16.40
CA HIS A 182 2.21 20.96 -16.61
C HIS A 182 0.90 20.19 -16.48
N TYR A 183 -0.13 20.85 -15.95
CA TYR A 183 -1.41 20.24 -15.58
C TYR A 183 -2.59 21.02 -16.11
N ARG A 184 -3.66 20.31 -16.50
CA ARG A 184 -4.98 20.90 -16.74
C ARG A 184 -6.06 19.94 -16.29
N SER A 185 -7.02 20.43 -15.50
CA SER A 185 -8.24 19.68 -15.21
C SER A 185 -9.39 20.22 -16.05
N ILE A 186 -10.06 19.32 -16.77
CA ILE A 186 -11.18 19.62 -17.67
C ILE A 186 -12.38 18.73 -17.34
N THR A 187 -13.56 19.15 -17.81
CA THR A 187 -14.73 18.28 -17.94
C THR A 187 -15.16 18.24 -19.41
N LEU A 188 -15.30 17.03 -19.96
CA LEU A 188 -15.84 16.85 -21.30
C LEU A 188 -17.35 17.17 -21.30
N PRO A 189 -17.82 18.13 -22.12
CA PRO A 189 -19.21 18.59 -22.05
C PRO A 189 -20.21 17.53 -22.55
N SER A 190 -19.80 16.64 -23.46
CA SER A 190 -20.67 15.61 -24.02
C SER A 190 -21.15 14.56 -23.01
N ASN A 191 -20.37 14.29 -21.95
CA ASN A 191 -20.63 13.17 -21.04
C ASN A 191 -20.23 13.39 -19.57
N SER A 192 -19.80 14.61 -19.21
CA SER A 192 -19.36 14.98 -17.86
C SER A 192 -18.15 14.20 -17.32
N LEU A 193 -17.37 13.51 -18.18
CA LEU A 193 -16.11 12.90 -17.78
C LEU A 193 -15.12 13.98 -17.32
N GLN A 194 -14.69 13.92 -16.06
CA GLN A 194 -13.64 14.79 -15.55
C GLN A 194 -12.27 14.16 -15.82
N VAL A 195 -11.34 14.98 -16.33
CA VAL A 195 -10.01 14.55 -16.76
C VAL A 195 -8.94 15.41 -16.10
N LEU A 196 -7.82 14.80 -15.73
CA LEU A 196 -6.56 15.48 -15.45
C LEU A 196 -5.54 15.17 -16.55
N LEU A 197 -5.18 16.19 -17.32
CA LEU A 197 -4.10 16.13 -18.31
C LEU A 197 -2.79 16.50 -17.63
N VAL A 198 -1.72 15.76 -17.91
CA VAL A 198 -0.38 15.99 -17.38
C VAL A 198 0.64 15.91 -18.51
N SER A 199 1.24 17.05 -18.84
CA SER A 199 2.34 17.15 -19.79
C SER A 199 3.66 17.05 -19.04
N ASP A 200 4.43 16.00 -19.32
CA ASP A 200 5.80 15.79 -18.84
C ASP A 200 6.74 15.53 -20.03
N PRO A 201 7.32 16.58 -20.65
CA PRO A 201 8.24 16.41 -21.78
C PRO A 201 9.45 15.52 -21.46
N LYS A 202 9.82 15.39 -20.18
CA LYS A 202 10.97 14.59 -19.72
C LYS A 202 10.62 13.14 -19.46
N THR A 203 9.35 12.72 -19.53
CA THR A 203 9.00 11.33 -19.21
C THR A 203 9.54 10.34 -20.25
N ASP A 204 10.04 9.20 -19.77
CA ASP A 204 10.39 8.04 -20.59
C ASP A 204 9.20 7.06 -20.77
N ILE A 205 8.10 7.30 -20.05
CA ILE A 205 6.89 6.47 -20.03
C ILE A 205 5.67 7.37 -20.09
N GLU A 206 4.79 7.14 -21.06
CA GLU A 206 3.46 7.75 -21.11
C GLU A 206 2.45 6.78 -20.52
N ALA A 207 1.44 7.30 -19.82
CA ALA A 207 0.52 6.49 -19.04
C ALA A 207 -0.88 7.10 -18.99
N ALA A 208 -1.90 6.27 -18.84
CA ALA A 208 -3.23 6.73 -18.51
C ALA A 208 -3.90 5.80 -17.49
N SER A 209 -4.86 6.35 -16.75
CA SER A 209 -5.75 5.57 -15.89
C SER A 209 -7.14 6.17 -15.88
N ILE A 210 -8.15 5.30 -15.88
CA ILE A 210 -9.53 5.69 -15.62
C ILE A 210 -10.05 4.94 -14.40
N HIS A 211 -10.73 5.67 -13.53
CA HIS A 211 -11.30 5.15 -12.30
C HIS A 211 -12.82 5.29 -12.37
N VAL A 212 -13.52 4.19 -12.12
CA VAL A 212 -14.98 4.09 -12.17
C VAL A 212 -15.49 3.93 -10.75
N LYS A 213 -16.43 4.77 -10.30
CA LYS A 213 -17.06 4.65 -8.98
C LYS A 213 -18.15 3.58 -9.00
N ALA A 214 -17.72 2.35 -9.25
CA ALA A 214 -18.48 1.13 -9.01
C ALA A 214 -17.51 -0.03 -8.73
N GLY A 215 -17.83 -0.83 -7.72
CA GLY A 215 -17.03 -1.97 -7.28
C GLY A 215 -17.93 -3.09 -6.76
N HIS A 216 -17.38 -4.02 -5.98
CA HIS A 216 -18.14 -5.19 -5.53
C HIS A 216 -19.26 -4.89 -4.51
N PHE A 217 -19.34 -3.67 -3.96
CA PHE A 217 -20.54 -3.20 -3.25
C PHE A 217 -21.75 -3.10 -4.19
N ASN A 218 -21.55 -2.94 -5.49
CA ASN A 218 -22.62 -2.88 -6.48
C ASN A 218 -23.05 -4.28 -6.99
N ASP A 219 -22.36 -5.36 -6.59
CA ASP A 219 -22.73 -6.73 -6.94
C ASP A 219 -24.15 -7.08 -6.49
N PRO A 220 -24.96 -7.75 -7.33
CA PRO A 220 -26.16 -8.44 -6.86
C PRO A 220 -25.80 -9.48 -5.80
N ARG A 221 -26.60 -9.62 -4.73
CA ARG A 221 -26.37 -10.67 -3.70
C ARG A 221 -26.37 -12.10 -4.28
N THR A 222 -27.00 -12.29 -5.43
CA THR A 222 -27.03 -13.54 -6.22
C THR A 222 -25.78 -13.77 -7.08
N ARG A 223 -24.93 -12.75 -7.29
CA ARG A 223 -23.79 -12.73 -8.20
C ARG A 223 -22.56 -12.09 -7.54
N ALA A 224 -22.09 -12.68 -6.46
CA ALA A 224 -20.91 -12.18 -5.75
C ALA A 224 -19.63 -12.31 -6.61
N GLY A 225 -18.90 -11.21 -6.77
CA GLY A 225 -17.76 -11.04 -7.67
C GLY A 225 -18.10 -10.53 -9.08
N LEU A 226 -19.32 -10.03 -9.32
CA LEU A 226 -19.73 -9.59 -10.65
C LEU A 226 -18.92 -8.41 -11.17
N ALA A 227 -18.60 -7.43 -10.33
CA ALA A 227 -17.75 -6.29 -10.67
C ALA A 227 -16.33 -6.74 -11.07
N HIS A 228 -15.75 -7.68 -10.31
CA HIS A 228 -14.43 -8.25 -10.60
C HIS A 228 -14.45 -9.07 -11.91
N PHE A 229 -15.51 -9.84 -12.16
CA PHE A 229 -15.67 -10.55 -13.44
C PHE A 229 -15.86 -9.59 -14.62
N HIS A 230 -16.63 -8.52 -14.43
CA HIS A 230 -16.78 -7.45 -15.40
C HIS A 230 -15.43 -6.80 -15.76
N GLU A 231 -14.55 -6.57 -14.77
CA GLU A 231 -13.20 -6.03 -14.99
C GLU A 231 -12.39 -6.87 -15.98
N HIS A 232 -12.27 -8.18 -15.73
CA HIS A 232 -11.55 -9.11 -16.61
C HIS A 232 -12.10 -9.06 -18.04
N MET A 233 -13.43 -9.03 -18.18
CA MET A 233 -14.08 -9.08 -19.49
C MET A 233 -13.87 -7.82 -20.36
N LEU A 234 -13.44 -6.68 -19.82
CA LEU A 234 -13.16 -5.49 -20.64
C LEU A 234 -11.86 -5.62 -21.47
N PHE A 235 -10.91 -6.44 -21.02
CA PHE A 235 -9.66 -6.67 -21.74
C PHE A 235 -9.83 -7.53 -23.00
N LEU A 236 -10.91 -8.32 -23.07
CA LEU A 236 -11.14 -9.37 -24.06
C LEU A 236 -11.84 -8.90 -25.34
N GLY A 237 -11.33 -7.81 -25.91
CA GLY A 237 -11.77 -7.31 -27.21
C GLY A 237 -13.00 -6.39 -27.17
N THR A 238 -13.07 -5.53 -28.18
CA THR A 238 -14.05 -4.45 -28.34
C THR A 238 -14.50 -4.36 -29.79
N LYS A 239 -15.59 -3.66 -30.08
CA LYS A 239 -16.13 -3.55 -31.46
C LYS A 239 -15.12 -3.01 -32.49
N LYS A 240 -14.20 -2.13 -32.09
CA LYS A 240 -13.14 -1.58 -32.96
C LYS A 240 -11.90 -2.48 -33.00
N TYR A 241 -11.65 -3.24 -31.93
CA TYR A 241 -10.50 -4.13 -31.76
C TYR A 241 -11.00 -5.50 -31.26
N PRO A 242 -11.56 -6.34 -32.15
CA PRO A 242 -12.28 -7.55 -31.73
C PRO A 242 -11.35 -8.71 -31.35
N GLU A 243 -10.09 -8.68 -31.78
CA GLU A 243 -9.10 -9.69 -31.45
C GLU A 243 -8.77 -9.64 -29.95
N GLU A 244 -8.98 -10.76 -29.26
CA GLU A 244 -8.89 -10.91 -27.80
C GLU A 244 -7.68 -10.23 -27.15
N ASN A 245 -6.49 -10.44 -27.74
CA ASN A 245 -5.21 -10.03 -27.18
C ASN A 245 -4.63 -8.77 -27.84
N GLU A 246 -5.42 -8.04 -28.64
CA GLU A 246 -4.98 -6.85 -29.38
C GLU A 246 -4.43 -5.76 -28.46
N TYR A 247 -5.09 -5.51 -27.33
CA TYR A 247 -4.66 -4.50 -26.37
C TYR A 247 -3.33 -4.88 -25.68
N GLU A 248 -3.22 -6.10 -25.14
CA GLU A 248 -1.96 -6.59 -24.54
C GLU A 248 -0.82 -6.61 -25.56
N THR A 249 -1.09 -7.05 -26.80
CA THR A 249 -0.09 -7.13 -27.87
C THR A 249 0.39 -5.74 -28.29
N PHE A 250 -0.52 -4.77 -28.42
CA PHE A 250 -0.15 -3.39 -28.73
C PHE A 250 0.71 -2.78 -27.62
N LEU A 251 0.34 -2.96 -26.34
CA LEU A 251 1.13 -2.44 -25.23
C LEU A 251 2.51 -3.12 -25.17
N GLY A 252 2.57 -4.45 -25.23
CA GLY A 252 3.82 -5.20 -25.17
C GLY A 252 4.80 -4.88 -26.31
N THR A 253 4.30 -4.62 -27.52
CA THR A 253 5.15 -4.18 -28.65
C THR A 253 5.64 -2.74 -28.49
N ASN A 254 4.88 -1.85 -27.84
CA ASN A 254 5.28 -0.48 -27.53
C ASN A 254 6.00 -0.34 -26.16
N GLY A 255 6.59 -1.42 -25.64
CA GLY A 255 7.37 -1.40 -24.38
C GLY A 255 6.54 -1.11 -23.13
N GLY A 256 5.22 -1.30 -23.23
CA GLY A 256 4.21 -0.96 -22.24
C GLY A 256 3.64 -2.15 -21.48
N SER A 257 2.66 -1.87 -20.63
CA SER A 257 1.90 -2.85 -19.85
C SER A 257 0.58 -2.25 -19.36
N SER A 258 -0.41 -3.08 -19.05
CA SER A 258 -1.66 -2.68 -18.40
C SER A 258 -1.96 -3.55 -17.20
N ASN A 259 -2.83 -3.04 -16.32
CA ASN A 259 -3.45 -3.82 -15.26
C ASN A 259 -4.75 -3.12 -14.81
N ALA A 260 -5.52 -3.78 -13.94
CA ALA A 260 -6.68 -3.21 -13.29
C ALA A 260 -6.82 -3.73 -11.84
N TYR A 261 -7.80 -3.20 -11.10
CA TYR A 261 -8.30 -3.78 -9.86
C TYR A 261 -9.73 -3.33 -9.55
N THR A 262 -10.49 -4.22 -8.92
CA THR A 262 -11.83 -3.96 -8.35
C THR A 262 -11.73 -3.96 -6.83
N ASP A 263 -12.12 -2.86 -6.20
CA ASP A 263 -12.27 -2.79 -4.74
C ASP A 263 -13.77 -2.67 -4.37
N MET A 264 -14.07 -2.21 -3.17
CA MET A 264 -15.41 -2.12 -2.59
C MET A 264 -16.33 -1.21 -3.39
N GLU A 265 -15.91 0.03 -3.65
CA GLU A 265 -16.77 1.08 -4.21
C GLU A 265 -16.38 1.46 -5.65
N ASP A 266 -15.31 0.87 -6.16
CA ASP A 266 -14.60 1.37 -7.34
C ASP A 266 -13.83 0.29 -8.11
N THR A 267 -13.57 0.58 -9.40
CA THR A 267 -12.75 -0.23 -10.30
C THR A 267 -11.76 0.69 -11.03
N ASN A 268 -10.47 0.38 -11.02
CA ASN A 268 -9.42 1.16 -11.69
C ASN A 268 -8.80 0.36 -12.84
N TYR A 269 -8.63 1.01 -13.99
CA TYR A 269 -7.88 0.46 -15.12
C TYR A 269 -6.74 1.42 -15.47
N TYR A 270 -5.58 0.89 -15.86
CA TYR A 270 -4.42 1.72 -16.20
C TYR A 270 -3.46 1.02 -17.16
N PHE A 271 -2.65 1.84 -17.85
CA PHE A 271 -1.56 1.37 -18.70
C PHE A 271 -0.36 2.32 -18.71
N SER A 272 0.76 1.79 -19.20
CA SER A 272 1.93 2.54 -19.68
C SER A 272 2.33 2.11 -21.08
N VAL A 273 2.99 3.00 -21.81
CA VAL A 273 3.71 2.76 -23.08
C VAL A 273 5.00 3.58 -23.13
N ASN A 274 5.95 3.17 -23.97
CA ASN A 274 7.15 3.96 -24.26
C ASN A 274 6.93 4.82 -25.53
N PRO A 275 7.13 6.16 -25.47
CA PRO A 275 6.85 7.06 -26.59
C PRO A 275 7.77 6.88 -27.82
N LEU A 276 8.92 6.21 -27.69
CA LEU A 276 9.99 6.19 -28.70
C LEU A 276 10.32 4.77 -29.22
N ASN A 277 9.51 3.76 -28.91
CA ASN A 277 9.82 2.35 -29.24
C ASN A 277 9.45 1.91 -30.67
N HIS A 278 9.22 2.85 -31.61
CA HIS A 278 8.71 2.56 -32.95
C HIS A 278 9.66 1.78 -33.89
N LYS A 279 10.91 1.54 -33.48
CA LYS A 279 12.01 1.06 -34.35
C LYS A 279 12.01 -0.45 -34.69
N ASN A 280 10.97 -1.22 -34.34
CA ASN A 280 10.98 -2.69 -34.46
C ASN A 280 9.99 -3.33 -35.47
N ASN A 281 9.04 -2.59 -36.07
CA ASN A 281 7.92 -3.21 -36.79
C ASN A 281 8.04 -3.24 -38.33
N GLY A 282 9.14 -2.79 -38.93
CA GLY A 282 9.46 -3.03 -40.34
C GLY A 282 8.52 -2.38 -41.38
N GLU A 283 7.72 -1.41 -40.97
CA GLU A 283 6.93 -0.56 -41.88
C GLU A 283 7.86 0.44 -42.60
N GLU A 284 7.51 0.80 -43.83
CA GLU A 284 8.38 1.59 -44.73
C GLU A 284 8.65 3.01 -44.20
N GLU A 285 9.78 3.60 -44.62
CA GLU A 285 10.34 4.90 -44.16
C GLU A 285 9.48 6.15 -44.49
N GLY A 286 8.18 6.01 -44.77
CA GLY A 286 7.29 7.06 -45.25
C GLY A 286 6.68 7.95 -44.16
N ASP A 287 6.31 7.37 -43.01
CA ASP A 287 5.62 8.08 -41.90
C ASP A 287 6.49 8.10 -40.63
N ALA A 288 7.79 8.34 -40.79
CA ALA A 288 8.66 8.71 -39.70
C ALA A 288 8.21 10.09 -39.17
N GLU A 289 7.45 10.09 -38.07
CA GLU A 289 7.25 11.29 -37.29
C GLU A 289 8.62 11.88 -36.93
N ASN A 290 8.70 13.21 -36.90
CA ASN A 290 9.85 13.89 -36.36
C ASN A 290 9.97 13.46 -34.89
N GLU A 291 10.92 12.58 -34.55
CA GLU A 291 11.18 12.21 -33.15
C GLU A 291 11.41 13.48 -32.31
N ALA A 292 11.99 14.52 -32.93
CA ALA A 292 12.11 15.88 -32.38
C ALA A 292 10.78 16.57 -32.02
N ASP A 293 9.70 16.41 -32.80
CA ASP A 293 8.40 17.04 -32.50
C ASP A 293 7.67 16.31 -31.36
N VAL A 294 7.92 15.00 -31.18
CA VAL A 294 7.48 14.22 -30.00
C VAL A 294 8.32 14.59 -28.77
N GLU A 295 9.64 14.72 -28.91
CA GLU A 295 10.55 15.15 -27.83
C GLU A 295 10.30 16.58 -27.37
N GLU A 296 9.96 17.50 -28.29
CA GLU A 296 9.55 18.87 -27.97
C GLU A 296 8.10 18.96 -27.45
N GLY A 297 7.32 17.87 -27.53
CA GLY A 297 5.93 17.79 -27.05
C GLY A 297 4.90 18.47 -27.96
N LYS A 298 5.24 18.76 -29.22
CA LYS A 298 4.32 19.41 -30.18
C LYS A 298 3.23 18.47 -30.71
N VAL A 299 3.43 17.16 -30.59
CA VAL A 299 2.50 16.12 -31.07
C VAL A 299 2.41 14.98 -30.04
N VAL A 300 1.30 14.25 -30.08
CA VAL A 300 1.10 13.00 -29.32
C VAL A 300 1.87 11.86 -29.99
N SER A 301 2.54 10.99 -29.22
CA SER A 301 3.20 9.81 -29.79
C SER A 301 2.17 8.80 -30.34
N LYS A 302 2.51 8.08 -31.43
CA LYS A 302 1.65 6.97 -31.92
C LYS A 302 1.42 5.90 -30.85
N ALA A 303 2.37 5.71 -29.94
CA ALA A 303 2.26 4.77 -28.83
C ALA A 303 1.14 5.16 -27.85
N LEU A 304 1.11 6.41 -27.39
CA LEU A 304 0.05 6.92 -26.49
C LEU A 304 -1.29 7.00 -27.22
N TYR A 305 -1.32 7.51 -28.46
CA TYR A 305 -2.55 7.54 -29.27
C TYR A 305 -3.14 6.13 -29.43
N GLY A 306 -2.34 5.17 -29.90
CA GLY A 306 -2.81 3.82 -30.19
C GLY A 306 -3.20 3.02 -28.95
N ALA A 307 -2.59 3.29 -27.80
CA ALA A 307 -2.98 2.69 -26.52
C ALA A 307 -4.27 3.32 -26.00
N LEU A 308 -4.38 4.66 -26.00
CA LEU A 308 -5.54 5.36 -25.45
C LEU A 308 -6.80 5.16 -26.29
N ASP A 309 -6.66 5.08 -27.63
CA ASP A 309 -7.78 4.73 -28.53
C ASP A 309 -8.33 3.33 -28.20
N ARG A 310 -7.47 2.31 -28.12
CA ARG A 310 -7.86 0.94 -27.71
C ARG A 310 -8.50 0.91 -26.33
N PHE A 311 -7.85 1.55 -25.36
CA PHE A 311 -8.33 1.65 -23.97
C PHE A 311 -9.70 2.31 -23.88
N SER A 312 -9.95 3.39 -24.63
CA SER A 312 -11.24 4.09 -24.65
C SER A 312 -12.40 3.19 -25.10
N GLN A 313 -12.14 2.15 -25.90
CA GLN A 313 -13.19 1.26 -26.39
C GLN A 313 -13.79 0.38 -25.28
N PHE A 314 -13.08 0.14 -24.17
CA PHE A 314 -13.59 -0.57 -22.98
C PHE A 314 -14.82 0.15 -22.40
N PHE A 315 -14.85 1.49 -22.55
CA PHE A 315 -15.87 2.39 -22.01
C PHE A 315 -16.89 2.84 -23.08
N LYS A 316 -16.76 2.32 -24.31
CA LYS A 316 -17.68 2.60 -25.43
C LYS A 316 -18.38 1.35 -25.95
N HIS A 317 -17.62 0.33 -26.35
CA HIS A 317 -18.12 -0.84 -27.08
C HIS A 317 -17.36 -2.16 -26.76
N PRO A 318 -17.26 -2.61 -25.49
CA PRO A 318 -16.66 -3.91 -25.14
C PRO A 318 -17.46 -5.09 -25.73
N LEU A 319 -16.82 -6.19 -26.17
CA LEU A 319 -17.60 -7.28 -26.78
C LEU A 319 -18.36 -8.12 -25.76
N PHE A 320 -17.82 -8.30 -24.56
CA PHE A 320 -18.31 -9.29 -23.58
C PHE A 320 -18.54 -10.66 -24.25
N ASP A 321 -17.56 -11.18 -24.99
CA ASP A 321 -17.75 -12.38 -25.82
C ASP A 321 -18.10 -13.61 -24.95
N SER A 322 -19.23 -14.26 -25.25
CA SER A 322 -19.72 -15.41 -24.49
C SER A 322 -18.81 -16.64 -24.59
N SER A 323 -18.02 -16.75 -25.67
CA SER A 323 -17.06 -17.84 -25.87
C SER A 323 -15.84 -17.76 -24.94
N MET A 324 -15.50 -16.56 -24.47
CA MET A 324 -14.35 -16.30 -23.61
C MET A 324 -14.70 -16.35 -22.11
N MET A 325 -15.97 -16.07 -21.76
CA MET A 325 -16.43 -15.96 -20.38
C MET A 325 -16.10 -17.16 -19.48
N ASP A 326 -16.27 -18.39 -19.96
CA ASP A 326 -15.94 -19.59 -19.15
C ASP A 326 -14.44 -19.68 -18.80
N ARG A 327 -13.55 -19.19 -19.67
CA ARG A 327 -12.12 -19.15 -19.39
C ARG A 327 -11.81 -18.18 -18.26
N GLU A 328 -12.38 -16.98 -18.28
CA GLU A 328 -12.13 -15.98 -17.23
C GLU A 328 -12.82 -16.33 -15.90
N LEU A 329 -13.98 -16.98 -15.92
CA LEU A 329 -14.57 -17.57 -14.71
C LEU A 329 -13.64 -18.58 -14.04
N ARG A 330 -12.88 -19.37 -14.82
CA ARG A 330 -11.84 -20.27 -14.30
C ARG A 330 -10.59 -19.53 -13.83
N ALA A 331 -10.24 -18.40 -14.45
CA ALA A 331 -9.13 -17.55 -14.00
C ALA A 331 -9.43 -16.97 -12.60
N ILE A 332 -10.58 -16.31 -12.42
CA ILE A 332 -11.05 -15.77 -11.14
C ILE A 332 -11.18 -16.88 -10.08
N ASN A 333 -11.69 -18.05 -10.46
CA ASN A 333 -11.74 -19.19 -9.54
C ASN A 333 -10.35 -19.66 -9.10
N SER A 334 -9.34 -19.54 -9.97
CA SER A 334 -7.94 -19.85 -9.63
C SER A 334 -7.33 -18.81 -8.69
N GLU A 335 -7.65 -17.53 -8.86
CA GLU A 335 -7.26 -16.45 -7.94
C GLU A 335 -7.87 -16.65 -6.55
N TYR A 336 -9.17 -16.95 -6.49
CA TYR A 336 -9.85 -17.33 -5.25
C TYR A 336 -9.16 -18.52 -4.56
N ILE A 337 -8.87 -19.61 -5.29
CA ILE A 337 -8.17 -20.78 -4.76
C ILE A 337 -6.79 -20.41 -4.20
N ASN A 338 -6.03 -19.57 -4.91
CA ASN A 338 -4.73 -19.08 -4.43
C ASN A 338 -4.86 -18.23 -3.14
N ALA A 339 -5.97 -17.52 -2.96
CA ALA A 339 -6.25 -16.70 -1.81
C ALA A 339 -6.74 -17.48 -0.57
N ILE A 340 -7.25 -18.72 -0.69
CA ILE A 340 -7.74 -19.56 0.43
C ILE A 340 -6.70 -19.72 1.56
N THR A 341 -5.41 -19.83 1.22
CA THR A 341 -4.33 -20.01 2.22
C THR A 341 -3.73 -18.70 2.73
N SER A 342 -4.19 -17.54 2.24
CA SER A 342 -3.67 -16.24 2.65
C SER A 342 -4.39 -15.74 3.90
N ASP A 343 -3.65 -15.64 5.02
CA ASP A 343 -4.20 -15.09 6.27
C ASP A 343 -4.69 -13.65 6.14
N THR A 344 -4.16 -12.89 5.18
CA THR A 344 -4.67 -11.57 4.81
C THR A 344 -6.12 -11.64 4.31
N TRP A 345 -6.38 -12.49 3.30
CA TRP A 345 -7.73 -12.66 2.74
C TRP A 345 -8.69 -13.30 3.74
N ARG A 346 -8.21 -14.29 4.51
CA ARG A 346 -8.97 -14.93 5.61
C ARG A 346 -9.40 -13.92 6.69
N ASN A 347 -8.50 -13.05 7.14
CA ASN A 347 -8.83 -12.02 8.13
C ASN A 347 -9.74 -10.92 7.56
N TYR A 348 -9.58 -10.55 6.28
CA TYR A 348 -10.47 -9.59 5.62
C TYR A 348 -11.89 -10.15 5.45
N ALA A 349 -12.02 -11.42 5.04
CA ALA A 349 -13.30 -12.12 4.98
C ALA A 349 -13.95 -12.29 6.36
N LEU A 350 -13.17 -12.59 7.41
CA LEU A 350 -13.66 -12.57 8.79
C LEU A 350 -14.20 -11.20 9.18
N LEU A 351 -13.51 -10.10 8.85
CA LEU A 351 -13.99 -8.75 9.14
C LEU A 351 -15.30 -8.44 8.39
N LYS A 352 -15.42 -8.84 7.12
CA LYS A 352 -16.68 -8.75 6.36
C LYS A 352 -17.81 -9.59 6.95
N ALA A 353 -17.52 -10.79 7.43
CA ALA A 353 -18.48 -11.64 8.14
C ALA A 353 -18.83 -11.13 9.57
N SER A 354 -18.18 -10.04 10.03
CA SER A 354 -18.43 -9.41 11.33
C SER A 354 -19.38 -8.21 11.26
N CYS A 355 -19.57 -7.64 10.07
CA CYS A 355 -20.48 -6.50 9.91
C CYS A 355 -21.93 -6.99 9.85
N ASP A 356 -22.87 -6.04 9.79
CA ASP A 356 -24.26 -6.34 9.45
C ASP A 356 -24.34 -7.12 8.13
N ALA A 357 -25.12 -8.21 8.11
CA ALA A 357 -25.25 -9.09 6.95
C ALA A 357 -25.91 -8.37 5.76
N ASP A 358 -26.80 -7.43 6.04
CA ASP A 358 -27.52 -6.63 5.04
C ASP A 358 -26.70 -5.43 4.55
N HIS A 359 -25.53 -5.18 5.14
CA HIS A 359 -24.55 -4.24 4.59
C HIS A 359 -23.98 -4.69 3.24
N SER A 360 -23.55 -3.74 2.40
CA SER A 360 -22.75 -4.05 1.21
C SER A 360 -21.34 -4.54 1.55
N PHE A 361 -20.82 -4.19 2.73
CA PHE A 361 -19.49 -4.63 3.16
C PHE A 361 -19.40 -6.15 3.39
N SER A 362 -20.51 -6.83 3.74
CA SER A 362 -20.54 -8.29 3.92
C SER A 362 -20.33 -9.08 2.61
N LYS A 363 -20.45 -8.42 1.45
CA LYS A 363 -20.34 -9.06 0.13
C LYS A 363 -18.94 -9.60 -0.13
N PHE A 364 -18.92 -10.78 -0.77
CA PHE A 364 -17.72 -11.50 -1.19
C PHE A 364 -17.26 -11.00 -2.58
N GLY A 365 -16.36 -10.02 -2.59
CA GLY A 365 -15.98 -9.31 -3.81
C GLY A 365 -15.06 -10.03 -4.79
N CYS A 366 -14.33 -11.06 -4.35
CA CYS A 366 -13.44 -11.82 -5.24
C CYS A 366 -14.23 -12.62 -6.29
N GLY A 367 -15.39 -13.16 -5.89
CA GLY A 367 -16.11 -14.15 -6.69
C GLY A 367 -15.38 -15.49 -6.78
N ASN A 368 -16.08 -16.47 -7.33
CA ASN A 368 -15.52 -17.74 -7.77
C ASN A 368 -16.48 -18.36 -8.80
N TYR A 369 -16.14 -19.54 -9.34
CA TYR A 369 -16.97 -20.19 -10.36
C TYR A 369 -18.41 -20.44 -9.87
N ASN A 370 -18.57 -20.77 -8.59
CA ASN A 370 -19.85 -21.10 -7.96
C ASN A 370 -20.75 -19.90 -7.68
N THR A 371 -20.20 -18.70 -7.43
CA THR A 371 -20.99 -17.47 -7.21
C THR A 371 -21.35 -16.75 -8.51
N LEU A 372 -20.55 -16.96 -9.55
CA LEU A 372 -20.74 -16.32 -10.85
C LEU A 372 -21.57 -17.18 -11.82
N THR A 373 -21.61 -18.51 -11.66
CA THR A 373 -22.58 -19.39 -12.34
C THR A 373 -23.80 -19.63 -11.45
N ASN A 374 -25.00 -19.79 -12.03
CA ASN A 374 -26.24 -20.01 -11.24
C ASN A 374 -26.30 -21.45 -10.70
N GLY A 375 -25.46 -21.79 -9.71
CA GLY A 375 -25.45 -23.13 -9.12
C GLY A 375 -24.22 -23.43 -8.26
N GLY A 376 -24.14 -22.84 -7.07
CA GLY A 376 -23.02 -23.14 -6.16
C GLY A 376 -23.10 -22.56 -4.75
N ASP A 377 -24.29 -22.41 -4.15
CA ASP A 377 -24.36 -22.20 -2.70
C ASP A 377 -23.99 -23.50 -1.98
N MET A 378 -22.86 -23.49 -1.26
CA MET A 378 -22.32 -24.64 -0.52
C MET A 378 -23.24 -25.16 0.60
N ASN A 379 -24.34 -24.46 0.91
CA ASN A 379 -25.24 -24.78 2.02
C ASN A 379 -26.61 -25.37 1.65
N MET A 380 -26.96 -25.49 0.36
CA MET A 380 -28.21 -26.16 -0.08
C MET A 380 -28.01 -27.61 -0.55
N GLY A 381 -27.07 -28.32 0.08
CA GLY A 381 -26.72 -29.72 -0.22
C GLY A 381 -26.90 -30.73 0.92
N LYS A 382 -27.10 -30.29 2.17
CA LYS A 382 -27.43 -31.20 3.27
C LYS A 382 -28.93 -31.48 3.32
N LYS A 383 -29.37 -32.49 2.57
CA LYS A 383 -30.48 -33.31 3.06
C LYS A 383 -29.96 -34.13 4.24
N GLU A 384 -30.61 -34.02 5.39
CA GLU A 384 -30.36 -34.96 6.49
C GLU A 384 -30.69 -36.39 6.02
N GLY A 385 -29.74 -37.31 6.17
CA GLY A 385 -30.01 -38.75 6.04
C GLY A 385 -29.50 -39.51 4.81
N SER A 386 -28.51 -39.00 4.05
CA SER A 386 -27.81 -39.81 3.03
C SER A 386 -26.31 -39.96 3.33
N GLU A 387 -25.93 -41.09 3.92
CA GLU A 387 -24.55 -41.55 3.98
C GLU A 387 -24.17 -42.18 2.63
N GLU A 388 -23.47 -41.45 1.75
CA GLU A 388 -22.51 -42.03 0.79
C GLU A 388 -21.73 -40.91 0.07
N ASN A 389 -20.40 -41.10 -0.04
CA ASN A 389 -19.50 -40.13 -0.67
C ASN A 389 -19.35 -40.42 -2.17
N GLU A 390 -20.19 -39.81 -3.01
CA GLU A 390 -19.88 -39.64 -4.44
C GLU A 390 -20.02 -38.17 -4.87
N ALA A 391 -18.93 -37.60 -5.36
CA ALA A 391 -18.95 -36.31 -6.03
C ALA A 391 -19.62 -36.50 -7.41
N VAL A 392 -20.91 -36.17 -7.50
CA VAL A 392 -21.64 -36.20 -8.77
C VAL A 392 -21.08 -35.12 -9.69
N VAL A 393 -20.15 -35.53 -10.57
CA VAL A 393 -19.78 -34.73 -11.73
C VAL A 393 -20.99 -34.73 -12.67
N VAL A 394 -21.76 -33.65 -12.65
CA VAL A 394 -22.79 -33.41 -13.66
C VAL A 394 -22.09 -33.04 -14.96
N GLU A 395 -21.83 -34.02 -15.82
CA GLU A 395 -21.50 -33.76 -17.22
C GLU A 395 -22.65 -32.96 -17.86
N GLY A 396 -22.40 -31.67 -18.15
CA GLY A 396 -23.43 -30.71 -18.56
C GLY A 396 -23.89 -29.71 -17.49
N GLY A 397 -23.17 -29.58 -16.36
CA GLY A 397 -23.46 -28.65 -15.26
C GLY A 397 -23.27 -27.15 -15.60
N GLY A 398 -24.05 -26.63 -16.54
CA GLY A 398 -24.06 -25.21 -16.93
C GLY A 398 -24.92 -24.36 -16.01
N GLY A 399 -24.39 -23.93 -14.86
CA GLY A 399 -24.92 -22.75 -14.19
C GLY A 399 -24.79 -21.54 -15.12
N THR A 400 -25.85 -20.77 -15.34
CA THR A 400 -25.84 -19.76 -16.41
C THR A 400 -24.77 -18.68 -16.19
N ILE A 401 -23.87 -18.56 -17.17
CA ILE A 401 -22.82 -17.53 -17.26
C ILE A 401 -23.49 -16.15 -17.23
N PRO A 402 -23.02 -15.19 -16.42
CA PRO A 402 -23.77 -13.98 -16.08
C PRO A 402 -23.59 -12.87 -17.13
N ARG A 403 -23.65 -13.21 -18.44
CA ARG A 403 -23.38 -12.26 -19.53
C ARG A 403 -24.30 -11.05 -19.48
N LEU A 404 -25.58 -11.28 -19.21
CA LEU A 404 -26.59 -10.22 -19.15
C LEU A 404 -26.30 -9.31 -17.96
N GLU A 405 -26.04 -9.90 -16.79
CA GLU A 405 -25.70 -9.16 -15.58
C GLU A 405 -24.41 -8.34 -15.74
N VAL A 406 -23.40 -8.84 -16.46
CA VAL A 406 -22.17 -8.08 -16.81
C VAL A 406 -22.51 -6.90 -17.74
N VAL A 407 -23.30 -7.11 -18.79
CA VAL A 407 -23.74 -6.04 -19.70
C VAL A 407 -24.60 -5.00 -18.98
N GLU A 408 -25.49 -5.43 -18.09
CA GLU A 408 -26.34 -4.55 -17.27
C GLU A 408 -25.52 -3.76 -16.23
N PHE A 409 -24.48 -4.37 -15.64
CA PHE A 409 -23.52 -3.71 -14.76
C PHE A 409 -22.77 -2.60 -15.50
N TRP A 410 -22.22 -2.90 -16.68
CA TRP A 410 -21.59 -1.91 -17.56
C TRP A 410 -22.54 -0.77 -17.89
N LYS A 411 -23.75 -1.08 -18.40
CA LYS A 411 -24.78 -0.10 -18.76
C LYS A 411 -25.10 0.91 -17.65
N LYS A 412 -25.18 0.41 -16.42
CA LYS A 412 -25.58 1.16 -15.24
C LYS A 412 -24.44 1.99 -14.65
N HIS A 413 -23.23 1.44 -14.62
CA HIS A 413 -22.12 1.99 -13.84
C HIS A 413 -21.00 2.63 -14.69
N TYR A 414 -20.84 2.20 -15.94
CA TYR A 414 -19.77 2.64 -16.84
C TYR A 414 -20.28 3.79 -17.74
N VAL A 415 -20.43 4.96 -17.12
CA VAL A 415 -20.87 6.22 -17.74
C VAL A 415 -19.97 7.38 -17.29
N GLY A 416 -19.75 8.38 -18.14
CA GLY A 416 -18.75 9.44 -17.99
C GLY A 416 -18.82 10.20 -16.66
N LYS A 417 -20.04 10.54 -16.20
CA LYS A 417 -20.26 11.18 -14.89
C LYS A 417 -19.78 10.34 -13.68
N ASN A 418 -19.66 9.02 -13.85
CA ASN A 418 -19.24 8.06 -12.83
C ASN A 418 -17.76 7.65 -12.98
N MET A 419 -17.02 8.34 -13.86
CA MET A 419 -15.63 8.07 -14.21
C MET A 419 -14.75 9.29 -13.99
N LYS A 420 -13.47 9.06 -13.70
CA LYS A 420 -12.40 10.07 -13.67
C LYS A 420 -11.19 9.55 -14.45
N LEU A 421 -10.68 10.33 -15.39
CA LEU A 421 -9.57 9.97 -16.27
C LEU A 421 -8.31 10.79 -15.93
N VAL A 422 -7.14 10.18 -16.05
CA VAL A 422 -5.84 10.87 -15.99
C VAL A 422 -5.00 10.40 -17.18
N VAL A 423 -4.37 11.35 -17.88
CA VAL A 423 -3.45 11.08 -19.00
C VAL A 423 -2.14 11.83 -18.75
N VAL A 424 -1.03 11.08 -18.77
CA VAL A 424 0.34 11.58 -18.63
C VAL A 424 1.09 11.31 -19.92
N GLY A 425 1.60 12.35 -20.58
CA GLY A 425 2.33 12.23 -21.85
C GLY A 425 3.38 13.32 -22.05
N LYS A 426 4.25 13.15 -23.05
CA LYS A 426 5.23 14.18 -23.47
C LYS A 426 4.55 15.39 -24.09
N ALA A 427 3.46 15.17 -24.81
CA ALA A 427 2.76 16.19 -25.56
C ALA A 427 2.25 17.34 -24.68
N HIS A 428 2.15 18.53 -25.26
CA HIS A 428 1.57 19.71 -24.60
C HIS A 428 0.10 19.49 -24.25
N LEU A 429 -0.38 20.23 -23.25
CA LEU A 429 -1.75 20.10 -22.71
C LEU A 429 -2.84 20.20 -23.79
N ASP A 430 -2.67 21.07 -24.78
CA ASP A 430 -3.64 21.26 -25.87
C ASP A 430 -3.73 20.05 -26.81
N GLU A 431 -2.62 19.32 -27.02
CA GLU A 431 -2.62 18.10 -27.84
C GLU A 431 -3.16 16.89 -27.05
N LEU A 432 -2.82 16.80 -25.75
CA LEU A 432 -3.44 15.82 -24.85
C LEU A 432 -4.95 16.04 -24.72
N GLU A 433 -5.42 17.29 -24.72
CA GLU A 433 -6.84 17.63 -24.70
C GLU A 433 -7.55 17.15 -25.97
N LYS A 434 -7.01 17.45 -27.17
CA LYS A 434 -7.55 16.95 -28.44
C LYS A 434 -7.64 15.43 -28.48
N LEU A 435 -6.57 14.74 -28.08
CA LEU A 435 -6.52 13.28 -28.00
C LEU A 435 -7.63 12.73 -27.09
N VAL A 436 -7.81 13.33 -25.91
CA VAL A 436 -8.85 12.91 -24.96
C VAL A 436 -10.26 13.16 -25.52
N HIS A 437 -10.49 14.26 -26.24
CA HIS A 437 -11.74 14.47 -26.96
C HIS A 437 -12.01 13.37 -27.99
N GLU A 438 -11.04 13.09 -28.86
CA GLU A 438 -11.16 12.04 -29.89
C GLU A 438 -11.40 10.64 -29.27
N CYS A 439 -10.72 10.32 -28.17
CA CYS A 439 -10.85 9.04 -27.51
C CYS A 439 -12.14 8.92 -26.67
N PHE A 440 -12.54 9.95 -25.93
CA PHE A 440 -13.54 9.81 -24.85
C PHE A 440 -14.82 10.65 -24.99
N SER A 441 -14.95 11.56 -25.96
CA SER A 441 -16.20 12.33 -26.09
C SER A 441 -17.44 11.47 -26.41
N ASP A 442 -17.25 10.28 -27.00
CA ASP A 442 -18.30 9.31 -27.34
C ASP A 442 -18.63 8.30 -26.21
N VAL A 443 -18.02 8.41 -25.02
CA VAL A 443 -18.46 7.64 -23.84
C VAL A 443 -19.84 8.13 -23.39
N ARG A 444 -20.74 7.21 -23.04
CA ARG A 444 -22.12 7.51 -22.56
C ARG A 444 -22.08 8.43 -21.34
N GLY A 445 -22.91 9.47 -21.29
CA GLY A 445 -22.97 10.43 -20.18
C GLY A 445 -23.82 9.95 -19.01
N ASP A 446 -24.94 9.29 -19.29
CA ASP A 446 -25.88 8.78 -18.28
C ASP A 446 -26.30 7.33 -18.53
N SER A 447 -26.78 6.65 -17.48
CA SER A 447 -27.25 5.27 -17.57
C SER A 447 -28.47 5.10 -18.47
N ASN A 448 -29.20 6.20 -18.73
CA ASN A 448 -30.36 6.28 -19.62
C ASN A 448 -29.98 6.42 -21.11
N ASP A 449 -28.72 6.68 -21.44
CA ASP A 449 -28.29 6.80 -22.84
C ASP A 449 -28.37 5.44 -23.55
N PRO A 450 -28.90 5.36 -24.79
CA PRO A 450 -28.99 4.11 -25.53
C PRO A 450 -27.61 3.47 -25.68
N SER A 451 -27.51 2.17 -25.44
CA SER A 451 -26.25 1.44 -25.43
C SER A 451 -26.07 0.59 -26.70
N PRO A 452 -24.82 0.24 -27.07
CA PRO A 452 -24.55 -0.64 -28.21
C PRO A 452 -25.04 -2.10 -28.02
N PHE A 453 -25.53 -2.47 -26.82
CA PHE A 453 -26.05 -3.80 -26.51
C PHE A 453 -27.56 -3.83 -26.29
N ASP A 454 -28.31 -2.80 -26.65
CA ASP A 454 -29.75 -2.75 -26.35
C ASP A 454 -30.52 -3.80 -27.14
N ASP A 455 -30.30 -3.88 -28.46
CA ASP A 455 -30.92 -4.90 -29.32
C ASP A 455 -30.54 -6.32 -28.89
N ALA A 456 -29.24 -6.59 -28.71
CA ALA A 456 -28.73 -7.89 -28.29
C ALA A 456 -29.19 -8.29 -26.87
N LEU A 457 -29.37 -7.32 -25.96
CA LEU A 457 -29.88 -7.58 -24.61
C LEU A 457 -31.35 -8.00 -24.67
N GLU A 458 -32.17 -7.40 -25.52
CA GLU A 458 -33.57 -7.82 -25.68
C GLU A 458 -33.69 -9.21 -26.34
N GLU A 459 -32.82 -9.55 -27.30
CA GLU A 459 -32.73 -10.91 -27.86
C GLU A 459 -32.37 -11.95 -26.78
N MET A 460 -31.31 -11.73 -26.01
CA MET A 460 -30.91 -12.68 -24.96
C MET A 460 -31.85 -12.68 -23.74
N LYS A 461 -32.53 -11.57 -23.43
CA LYS A 461 -33.64 -11.55 -22.46
C LYS A 461 -34.78 -12.44 -22.94
N HIS A 462 -35.10 -12.38 -24.24
CA HIS A 462 -36.11 -13.24 -24.85
C HIS A 462 -35.70 -14.72 -24.76
N GLU A 463 -34.44 -15.07 -25.04
CA GLU A 463 -33.91 -16.44 -24.83
C GLU A 463 -33.97 -16.89 -23.36
N ARG A 464 -33.52 -16.03 -22.42
CA ARG A 464 -33.58 -16.31 -20.98
C ARG A 464 -35.01 -16.49 -20.49
N GLN A 465 -35.95 -15.72 -21.04
CA GLN A 465 -37.38 -15.81 -20.74
C GLN A 465 -37.98 -17.12 -21.28
N GLN A 466 -37.56 -17.57 -22.47
CA GLN A 466 -37.91 -18.91 -22.99
C GLN A 466 -37.36 -20.04 -22.12
N LEU A 467 -36.13 -19.92 -21.61
CA LEU A 467 -35.51 -20.90 -20.71
C LEU A 467 -36.18 -20.95 -19.32
N LEU A 468 -36.53 -19.80 -18.74
CA LEU A 468 -37.20 -19.69 -17.44
C LEU A 468 -38.62 -20.25 -17.46
N PHE A 469 -39.34 -20.19 -18.58
CA PHE A 469 -40.71 -20.68 -18.70
C PHE A 469 -40.85 -22.14 -19.14
N ALA A 470 -39.73 -22.89 -19.24
CA ALA A 470 -39.75 -24.34 -19.47
C ALA A 470 -40.10 -25.17 -18.22
N GLY A 471 -40.19 -24.56 -17.03
CA GLY A 471 -40.39 -25.27 -15.76
C GLY A 471 -41.27 -24.53 -14.75
N THR A 472 -42.55 -24.94 -14.67
CA THR A 472 -43.53 -24.69 -13.59
C THR A 472 -43.91 -23.24 -13.25
N ALA A 473 -45.22 -22.97 -13.33
CA ALA A 473 -45.83 -21.77 -12.78
C ALA A 473 -46.03 -21.86 -11.26
N ASN A 474 -45.78 -20.76 -10.55
CA ASN A 474 -46.66 -20.20 -9.52
C ASN A 474 -46.16 -18.80 -9.14
N GLY A 475 -47.08 -17.83 -9.02
CA GLY A 475 -46.73 -16.42 -8.81
C GLY A 475 -46.46 -16.05 -7.36
N ALA A 476 -45.63 -15.03 -7.17
CA ALA A 476 -45.49 -14.25 -5.94
C ALA A 476 -45.75 -12.76 -6.26
N THR A 477 -46.31 -12.02 -5.30
CA THR A 477 -46.83 -10.66 -5.49
C THR A 477 -46.00 -9.60 -4.77
N ASP A 478 -45.99 -8.41 -5.35
CA ASP A 478 -45.45 -7.12 -4.88
C ASP A 478 -45.20 -7.00 -3.37
N LYS A 479 -43.92 -6.95 -2.97
CA LYS A 479 -43.50 -6.45 -1.65
C LYS A 479 -42.07 -5.91 -1.59
N GLU A 480 -41.61 -5.29 -2.68
CA GLU A 480 -40.28 -4.65 -2.78
C GLU A 480 -40.42 -3.14 -2.99
N MET A 481 -40.69 -2.37 -1.92
CA MET A 481 -40.38 -0.93 -1.81
C MET A 481 -40.71 -0.42 -0.39
N GLU A 482 -39.82 -0.69 0.57
CA GLU A 482 -39.69 0.12 1.78
C GLU A 482 -38.28 -0.07 2.39
N GLU A 483 -37.90 0.82 3.31
CA GLU A 483 -36.63 0.83 4.07
C GLU A 483 -35.35 1.28 3.34
N VAL A 484 -35.33 2.57 3.04
CA VAL A 484 -34.12 3.40 3.20
C VAL A 484 -34.28 4.16 4.52
N THR A 485 -33.39 3.99 5.51
CA THR A 485 -32.74 5.04 6.34
C THR A 485 -32.19 4.59 7.71
N THR A 486 -31.03 5.16 8.06
CA THR A 486 -30.44 5.43 9.40
C THR A 486 -29.43 4.46 10.03
N ALA A 487 -28.49 5.07 10.78
CA ALA A 487 -27.20 4.58 11.29
C ALA A 487 -26.14 4.31 10.20
N THR A 488 -24.85 4.48 10.53
CA THR A 488 -23.73 3.98 9.71
C THR A 488 -23.71 2.46 9.84
N THR A 489 -24.21 1.78 8.82
CA THR A 489 -24.91 0.48 8.96
C THR A 489 -24.02 -0.75 9.16
N ALA A 490 -22.70 -0.65 8.99
CA ALA A 490 -21.82 -1.82 9.00
C ALA A 490 -21.55 -2.41 10.40
N PHE A 491 -21.23 -1.58 11.39
CA PHE A 491 -20.71 -2.03 12.69
C PHE A 491 -21.47 -1.35 13.84
N GLY A 492 -22.61 -1.93 14.24
CA GLY A 492 -23.39 -1.49 15.39
C GLY A 492 -22.93 -2.09 16.70
N SER A 493 -23.70 -1.84 17.77
CA SER A 493 -23.37 -2.31 19.13
C SER A 493 -23.40 -3.83 19.31
N SER A 494 -23.95 -4.59 18.35
CA SER A 494 -23.91 -6.06 18.33
C SER A 494 -22.72 -6.64 17.56
N GLN A 495 -21.96 -5.81 16.83
CA GLN A 495 -20.79 -6.20 16.04
C GLN A 495 -19.45 -5.79 16.70
N LEU A 496 -19.51 -4.97 17.75
CA LEU A 496 -18.36 -4.43 18.49
C LEU A 496 -18.50 -4.75 19.99
N GLY A 497 -17.44 -4.49 20.76
CA GLY A 497 -17.35 -4.95 22.15
C GLY A 497 -17.02 -6.44 22.24
N ILE A 498 -16.28 -6.97 21.26
CA ILE A 498 -16.06 -8.42 21.05
C ILE A 498 -14.56 -8.75 21.14
N ILE A 499 -14.23 -9.88 21.77
CA ILE A 499 -12.93 -10.53 21.63
C ILE A 499 -13.10 -11.75 20.72
N ARG A 500 -12.25 -11.84 19.70
CA ARG A 500 -12.16 -12.94 18.75
C ARG A 500 -10.78 -13.57 18.79
N GLU A 501 -10.74 -14.89 18.69
CA GLU A 501 -9.52 -15.68 18.48
C GLU A 501 -9.58 -16.32 17.09
N VAL A 502 -8.46 -16.32 16.36
CA VAL A 502 -8.34 -16.78 14.96
C VAL A 502 -7.12 -17.68 14.82
N ILE A 503 -7.30 -18.82 14.14
CA ILE A 503 -6.19 -19.70 13.78
C ILE A 503 -5.64 -19.31 12.39
N PRO A 504 -4.39 -18.83 12.31
CA PRO A 504 -3.73 -18.54 11.04
C PRO A 504 -3.29 -19.82 10.30
N VAL A 505 -2.91 -19.67 9.04
CA VAL A 505 -2.19 -20.68 8.24
C VAL A 505 -0.69 -20.55 8.44
N ALA A 506 -0.18 -19.31 8.52
CA ALA A 506 1.22 -19.00 8.80
C ALA A 506 1.51 -19.00 10.32
N GLU A 507 2.79 -19.21 10.69
CA GLU A 507 3.23 -19.02 12.08
C GLU A 507 3.30 -17.51 12.42
N MET A 508 2.16 -16.90 12.72
CA MET A 508 2.03 -15.48 13.05
C MET A 508 1.26 -15.26 14.34
N ARG A 509 1.86 -14.50 15.26
CA ARG A 509 1.26 -14.12 16.55
C ARG A 509 0.94 -12.63 16.52
N THR A 510 -0.34 -12.27 16.49
CA THR A 510 -0.76 -10.86 16.40
C THR A 510 -1.95 -10.54 17.29
N LEU A 511 -1.93 -9.36 17.90
CA LEU A 511 -3.06 -8.74 18.58
C LEU A 511 -3.48 -7.50 17.78
N LYS A 512 -4.75 -7.43 17.35
CA LYS A 512 -5.28 -6.31 16.57
C LYS A 512 -6.57 -5.78 17.19
N LEU A 513 -6.54 -4.54 17.67
CA LEU A 513 -7.73 -3.82 18.13
C LEU A 513 -8.25 -2.96 16.97
N LEU A 514 -9.52 -3.14 16.62
CA LEU A 514 -10.23 -2.39 15.58
C LEU A 514 -11.36 -1.58 16.22
N PHE A 515 -11.47 -0.29 15.88
CA PHE A 515 -12.48 0.63 16.38
C PHE A 515 -13.29 1.23 15.24
N GLY A 516 -14.62 1.22 15.35
CA GLY A 516 -15.52 1.84 14.37
C GLY A 516 -15.43 3.37 14.42
N PHE A 517 -15.11 4.00 13.29
CA PHE A 517 -14.95 5.44 13.12
C PHE A 517 -15.93 5.97 12.04
N PRO A 518 -16.34 7.25 12.08
CA PRO A 518 -17.03 7.88 10.95
C PRO A 518 -16.08 8.01 9.74
N PRO A 519 -16.62 8.09 8.51
CA PRO A 519 -15.83 8.20 7.29
C PRO A 519 -14.92 9.45 7.30
N LEU A 520 -13.72 9.35 6.72
CA LEU A 520 -12.70 10.43 6.78
C LEU A 520 -12.85 11.51 5.70
N ASP A 521 -13.88 11.44 4.86
CA ASP A 521 -14.16 12.40 3.79
C ASP A 521 -15.12 13.52 4.19
N ASP A 522 -15.79 13.42 5.34
CA ASP A 522 -16.45 14.56 6.00
C ASP A 522 -15.51 15.77 6.07
N ALA A 523 -16.00 16.96 5.69
CA ALA A 523 -15.18 18.16 5.54
C ALA A 523 -14.44 18.53 6.84
N MET A 524 -15.10 18.44 8.01
CA MET A 524 -14.51 18.80 9.29
C MET A 524 -13.42 17.80 9.70
N MET A 525 -13.65 16.51 9.44
CA MET A 525 -12.64 15.44 9.59
C MET A 525 -11.47 15.62 8.61
N ASN A 526 -11.76 16.12 7.41
CA ASN A 526 -10.79 16.27 6.34
C ASN A 526 -9.81 17.44 6.58
N ASP A 527 -10.25 18.54 7.19
CA ASP A 527 -9.43 19.73 7.40
C ASP A 527 -8.54 19.62 8.65
N SER A 528 -9.08 19.08 9.74
CA SER A 528 -8.38 18.89 11.03
C SER A 528 -7.52 17.61 11.07
N LYS A 529 -7.92 16.55 10.35
CA LYS A 529 -7.31 15.21 10.32
C LYS A 529 -6.84 14.65 11.69
N PRO A 530 -7.66 14.70 12.76
CA PRO A 530 -7.21 14.36 14.10
C PRO A 530 -6.76 12.88 14.23
N HIS A 531 -7.31 11.99 13.39
CA HIS A 531 -6.86 10.60 13.27
C HIS A 531 -5.35 10.45 13.00
N ARG A 532 -4.69 11.42 12.33
CA ARG A 532 -3.22 11.38 12.09
C ARG A 532 -2.43 11.58 13.38
N VAL A 533 -2.85 12.49 14.26
CA VAL A 533 -2.20 12.69 15.57
C VAL A 533 -2.40 11.45 16.46
N LEU A 534 -3.61 10.88 16.46
CA LEU A 534 -3.89 9.64 17.22
C LEU A 534 -3.03 8.48 16.72
N SER A 535 -2.98 8.27 15.41
CA SER A 535 -2.14 7.26 14.76
C SER A 535 -0.66 7.42 15.07
N HIS A 536 -0.14 8.65 14.98
CA HIS A 536 1.27 8.98 15.25
C HIS A 536 1.63 8.71 16.72
N LEU A 537 0.79 9.09 17.68
CA LEU A 537 1.05 8.85 19.10
C LEU A 537 0.93 7.38 19.49
N LEU A 538 -0.10 6.68 18.99
CA LEU A 538 -0.34 5.26 19.26
C LEU A 538 0.71 4.35 18.61
N GLY A 539 1.20 4.72 17.43
CA GLY A 539 2.25 4.01 16.68
C GLY A 539 3.68 4.52 16.91
N HIS A 540 3.92 5.41 17.87
CA HIS A 540 5.25 6.00 18.07
C HIS A 540 6.23 4.95 18.60
N GLU A 541 7.46 4.87 18.07
CA GLU A 541 8.47 3.88 18.49
C GLU A 541 9.61 4.48 19.36
N SER A 542 9.68 5.81 19.49
CA SER A 542 10.74 6.49 20.26
C SER A 542 10.61 6.29 21.79
N PRO A 543 11.66 6.57 22.58
CA PRO A 543 11.70 6.26 24.01
C PRO A 543 10.55 6.87 24.83
N GLY A 544 9.94 6.06 25.69
CA GLY A 544 8.80 6.46 26.54
C GLY A 544 7.42 6.13 25.95
N SER A 545 7.34 5.85 24.64
CA SER A 545 6.13 5.41 23.96
C SER A 545 5.64 4.02 24.42
N LEU A 546 4.40 3.69 24.06
CA LEU A 546 3.83 2.35 24.22
C LEU A 546 4.69 1.27 23.55
N HIS A 547 5.17 1.50 22.32
CA HIS A 547 6.04 0.56 21.61
C HIS A 547 7.36 0.34 22.37
N SER A 548 8.03 1.42 22.81
CA SER A 548 9.30 1.33 23.55
C SER A 548 9.15 0.42 24.77
N LEU A 549 8.12 0.65 25.60
CA LEU A 549 7.85 -0.15 26.79
C LEU A 549 7.61 -1.64 26.46
N LEU A 550 6.77 -1.91 25.45
CA LEU A 550 6.43 -3.28 25.05
C LEU A 550 7.64 -4.01 24.43
N ASN A 551 8.52 -3.30 23.72
CA ASN A 551 9.73 -3.85 23.12
C ASN A 551 10.81 -4.13 24.18
N GLU A 552 11.01 -3.23 25.14
CA GLU A 552 11.94 -3.40 26.27
C GLU A 552 11.57 -4.62 27.15
N GLU A 553 10.27 -4.89 27.32
CA GLU A 553 9.78 -6.10 27.99
C GLU A 553 9.91 -7.36 27.11
N GLY A 554 10.28 -7.24 25.83
CA GLY A 554 10.39 -8.36 24.88
C GLY A 554 9.04 -9.00 24.52
N TYR A 555 7.95 -8.23 24.61
CA TYR A 555 6.60 -8.71 24.28
C TYR A 555 6.28 -8.62 22.79
N ILE A 556 6.87 -7.66 22.07
CA ILE A 556 6.50 -7.36 20.68
C ILE A 556 7.70 -7.48 19.73
N ASN A 557 7.41 -7.60 18.43
CA ASN A 557 8.39 -7.37 17.35
C ASN A 557 8.11 -6.06 16.59
N GLY A 558 7.02 -5.37 16.93
CA GLY A 558 6.57 -4.14 16.28
C GLY A 558 5.12 -3.81 16.60
N LEU A 559 4.76 -2.53 16.48
CA LEU A 559 3.42 -1.99 16.69
C LEU A 559 3.13 -0.96 15.60
N SER A 560 1.94 -1.00 15.01
CA SER A 560 1.45 0.03 14.09
C SER A 560 0.05 0.49 14.48
N SER A 561 -0.29 1.71 14.12
CA SER A 561 -1.64 2.26 14.30
C SER A 561 -2.03 3.11 13.10
N GLY A 562 -3.33 3.30 12.89
CA GLY A 562 -3.89 4.08 11.80
C GLY A 562 -5.21 3.52 11.30
N VAL A 563 -5.87 4.27 10.42
CA VAL A 563 -7.09 3.83 9.72
C VAL A 563 -6.72 2.78 8.67
N THR A 564 -7.31 1.60 8.78
CA THR A 564 -7.01 0.41 7.95
C THR A 564 -8.10 0.09 6.93
N LEU A 565 -9.22 0.81 6.99
CA LEU A 565 -10.39 0.70 6.11
C LEU A 565 -11.10 2.05 6.16
N ASP A 566 -11.45 2.60 5.01
CA ASP A 566 -12.18 3.86 4.85
C ASP A 566 -13.05 3.70 3.60
N VAL A 567 -14.37 3.79 3.76
CA VAL A 567 -15.39 3.72 2.71
C VAL A 567 -16.41 4.84 2.94
N SER A 568 -17.26 5.13 1.97
CA SER A 568 -18.15 6.31 2.00
C SER A 568 -19.11 6.44 3.19
N ASP A 569 -19.33 5.37 3.97
CA ASP A 569 -20.21 5.35 5.13
C ASP A 569 -19.56 4.99 6.48
N PHE A 570 -18.33 4.46 6.52
CA PHE A 570 -17.57 4.24 7.77
C PHE A 570 -16.06 4.06 7.55
N SER A 571 -15.29 4.19 8.63
CA SER A 571 -13.87 3.80 8.68
C SER A 571 -13.60 2.84 9.84
N MET A 572 -12.47 2.12 9.79
CA MET A 572 -11.95 1.36 10.93
C MET A 572 -10.57 1.87 11.33
N PHE A 573 -10.45 2.41 12.53
CA PHE A 573 -9.17 2.74 13.15
C PHE A 573 -8.56 1.49 13.79
N SER A 574 -7.25 1.29 13.68
CA SER A 574 -6.58 0.09 14.20
C SER A 574 -5.37 0.38 15.07
N ILE A 575 -5.11 -0.54 16.00
CA ILE A 575 -3.85 -0.72 16.72
C ILE A 575 -3.46 -2.18 16.51
N THR A 576 -2.37 -2.44 15.80
CA THR A 576 -1.90 -3.78 15.45
C THR A 576 -0.54 -4.03 16.08
N VAL A 577 -0.41 -5.16 16.79
CA VAL A 577 0.79 -5.54 17.54
C VAL A 577 1.27 -6.90 17.04
N SER A 578 2.52 -6.98 16.58
CA SER A 578 3.19 -8.25 16.31
C SER A 578 3.81 -8.76 17.61
N LEU A 579 3.44 -9.96 18.04
CA LEU A 579 3.80 -10.51 19.34
C LEU A 579 4.96 -11.51 19.25
N THR A 580 5.81 -11.50 20.28
CA THR A 580 6.69 -12.65 20.57
C THR A 580 5.88 -13.76 21.26
N PRO A 581 6.41 -14.99 21.39
CA PRO A 581 5.77 -16.02 22.23
C PRO A 581 5.58 -15.56 23.69
N LYS A 582 6.50 -14.74 24.23
CA LYS A 582 6.33 -14.12 25.55
C LYS A 582 5.16 -13.14 25.55
N GLY A 583 5.02 -12.34 24.49
CA GLY A 583 3.92 -11.39 24.33
C GLY A 583 2.55 -12.05 24.18
N MET A 584 2.46 -13.18 23.49
CA MET A 584 1.19 -13.92 23.37
C MET A 584 0.70 -14.45 24.73
N ASN A 585 1.62 -14.99 25.54
CA ASN A 585 1.31 -15.43 26.90
C ASN A 585 0.90 -14.28 27.84
N GLU A 586 1.28 -13.04 27.53
CA GLU A 586 1.01 -11.85 28.34
C GLU A 586 0.08 -10.85 27.63
N ARG A 587 -0.65 -11.30 26.59
CA ARG A 587 -1.50 -10.48 25.72
C ARG A 587 -2.48 -9.59 26.49
N ASP A 588 -3.06 -10.08 27.59
CA ASP A 588 -4.09 -9.37 28.34
C ASP A 588 -3.49 -8.17 29.11
N LYS A 589 -2.22 -8.28 29.53
CA LYS A 589 -1.42 -7.16 30.06
C LYS A 589 -1.04 -6.16 28.97
N ILE A 590 -0.83 -6.61 27.74
CA ILE A 590 -0.58 -5.73 26.58
C ILE A 590 -1.85 -4.93 26.25
N ILE A 591 -3.03 -5.56 26.27
CA ILE A 591 -4.33 -4.87 26.09
C ILE A 591 -4.56 -3.85 27.21
N ASP A 592 -4.27 -4.20 28.47
CA ASP A 592 -4.30 -3.26 29.61
C ASP A 592 -3.39 -2.02 29.35
N LEU A 593 -2.18 -2.21 28.83
CA LEU A 593 -1.24 -1.12 28.54
C LEU A 593 -1.70 -0.26 27.35
N ILE A 594 -2.33 -0.86 26.32
CA ILE A 594 -2.93 -0.12 25.20
C ILE A 594 -4.04 0.81 25.71
N PHE A 595 -4.99 0.32 26.52
CA PHE A 595 -6.06 1.17 27.05
C PHE A 595 -5.56 2.22 28.04
N GLN A 596 -4.54 1.92 28.86
CA GLN A 596 -3.86 2.92 29.68
C GLN A 596 -3.22 4.04 28.86
N TYR A 597 -2.60 3.71 27.72
CA TYR A 597 -1.97 4.70 26.85
C TYR A 597 -3.01 5.52 26.05
N ILE A 598 -4.13 4.91 25.64
CA ILE A 598 -5.29 5.65 25.11
C ILE A 598 -5.80 6.67 26.15
N SER A 599 -5.92 6.27 27.42
CA SER A 599 -6.28 7.19 28.51
C SER A 599 -5.24 8.28 28.77
N LEU A 600 -3.94 7.99 28.60
CA LEU A 600 -2.88 9.01 28.67
C LEU A 600 -3.04 10.07 27.58
N ILE A 601 -3.35 9.67 26.34
CA ILE A 601 -3.64 10.60 25.25
C ILE A 601 -4.91 11.41 25.56
N LYS A 602 -5.98 10.79 26.07
CA LYS A 602 -7.21 11.49 26.51
C LYS A 602 -6.93 12.58 27.54
N GLN A 603 -6.03 12.33 28.50
CA GLN A 603 -5.63 13.31 29.51
C GLN A 603 -4.82 14.49 28.97
N SER A 604 -4.32 14.43 27.72
CA SER A 604 -3.58 15.53 27.08
C SER A 604 -4.45 16.53 26.30
N LEU A 605 -5.77 16.29 26.24
CA LEU A 605 -6.73 17.27 25.73
C LEU A 605 -6.83 18.50 26.65
N PRO A 606 -7.08 19.71 26.11
CA PRO A 606 -7.43 20.88 26.91
C PRO A 606 -8.68 20.63 27.76
N SER A 607 -8.75 21.22 28.96
CA SER A 607 -9.96 21.19 29.78
C SER A 607 -11.13 21.91 29.07
N PRO A 608 -12.36 21.38 29.09
CA PRO A 608 -13.54 22.05 28.52
C PRO A 608 -13.84 23.43 29.13
N ALA A 609 -13.26 23.74 30.30
CA ALA A 609 -13.40 25.04 30.96
C ALA A 609 -12.36 26.09 30.51
N ALA A 610 -11.41 25.73 29.64
CA ALA A 610 -10.43 26.68 29.09
C ALA A 610 -11.11 27.65 28.11
N SER A 611 -11.12 28.93 28.48
CA SER A 611 -11.64 30.03 27.67
C SER A 611 -10.90 30.18 26.34
N GLU A 612 -11.52 30.79 25.33
CA GLU A 612 -10.83 31.05 24.05
C GLU A 612 -9.60 31.98 24.22
N GLU A 613 -9.59 32.83 25.25
CA GLU A 613 -8.43 33.64 25.60
C GLU A 613 -7.27 32.80 26.21
N GLU A 614 -7.57 31.77 27.01
CA GLU A 614 -6.58 30.79 27.49
C GLU A 614 -6.05 29.87 26.37
N LYS A 615 -6.78 29.73 25.26
CA LYS A 615 -6.33 29.00 24.06
C LYS A 615 -5.40 29.82 23.15
N GLY A 616 -5.20 31.13 23.39
CA GLY A 616 -4.47 32.01 22.47
C GLY A 616 -3.64 33.18 23.03
N GLY A 617 -3.62 33.40 24.35
CA GLY A 617 -2.86 34.51 24.96
C GLY A 617 -1.33 34.30 25.00
N GLU A 618 -0.55 35.37 24.82
CA GLU A 618 0.92 35.40 24.68
C GLU A 618 1.76 34.77 25.82
N ASN A 619 1.14 34.30 26.91
CA ASN A 619 1.80 33.65 28.05
C ASN A 619 1.28 32.22 28.34
N HIS A 620 0.45 31.63 27.48
CA HIS A 620 -0.04 30.26 27.65
C HIS A 620 0.82 29.22 26.92
N HIS A 621 1.00 28.06 27.57
CA HIS A 621 1.69 26.92 26.99
C HIS A 621 0.78 26.28 25.92
N THR A 622 1.32 26.06 24.72
CA THR A 622 0.61 25.40 23.61
C THR A 622 0.12 24.01 24.06
N PRO A 623 -1.14 23.61 23.76
CA PRO A 623 -1.60 22.27 24.09
C PRO A 623 -0.76 21.20 23.39
N VAL A 624 -0.32 20.19 24.12
CA VAL A 624 0.64 19.16 23.65
C VAL A 624 0.20 18.49 22.34
N LEU A 625 -1.09 18.16 22.17
CA LEU A 625 -1.59 17.57 20.92
C LEU A 625 -1.46 18.50 19.70
N LYS A 626 -1.48 19.82 19.90
CA LYS A 626 -1.21 20.79 18.83
C LYS A 626 0.27 20.81 18.44
N GLU A 627 1.20 20.60 19.38
CA GLU A 627 2.62 20.51 19.07
C GLU A 627 2.91 19.30 18.16
N TYR A 628 2.30 18.14 18.44
CA TYR A 628 2.34 16.96 17.57
C TYR A 628 1.66 17.18 16.21
N HIS A 629 0.50 17.83 16.18
CA HIS A 629 -0.15 18.22 14.92
C HIS A 629 0.77 19.09 14.05
N ASP A 630 1.38 20.11 14.63
CA ASP A 630 2.25 21.05 13.93
C ASP A 630 3.57 20.39 13.48
N GLU A 631 4.06 19.41 14.24
CA GLU A 631 5.18 18.53 13.86
C GLU A 631 4.83 17.68 12.63
N ILE A 632 3.72 16.92 12.66
CA ILE A 632 3.28 16.09 11.52
C ILE A 632 3.02 16.97 10.30
N ARG A 633 2.43 18.16 10.49
CA ARG A 633 2.21 19.15 9.42
C ARG A 633 3.53 19.61 8.80
N ARG A 634 4.54 19.93 9.62
CA ARG A 634 5.87 20.39 9.16
C ARG A 634 6.62 19.28 8.43
N ILE A 635 6.66 18.07 8.99
CA ILE A 635 7.29 16.89 8.37
C ILE A 635 6.66 16.63 7.01
N GLY A 636 5.32 16.58 6.96
CA GLY A 636 4.62 16.45 5.69
C GLY A 636 5.04 17.54 4.71
N GLN A 637 4.99 18.82 5.11
CA GLN A 637 5.21 19.93 4.19
C GLN A 637 6.59 19.82 3.54
N ILE A 638 7.62 19.50 4.34
CA ILE A 638 8.98 19.24 3.86
C ILE A 638 9.00 18.07 2.86
N ASN A 639 8.35 16.95 3.19
CA ASN A 639 8.30 15.79 2.31
C ASN A 639 7.63 16.10 0.97
N PHE A 640 6.60 16.95 0.96
CA PHE A 640 5.94 17.40 -0.25
C PHE A 640 6.77 18.40 -1.05
N ASP A 641 7.26 19.47 -0.41
CA ASP A 641 7.98 20.56 -1.06
C ASP A 641 9.20 20.02 -1.83
N PHE A 642 9.77 18.90 -1.35
CA PHE A 642 10.89 18.18 -1.95
C PHE A 642 10.52 16.76 -2.43
N SER A 643 9.24 16.48 -2.70
CA SER A 643 8.82 15.21 -3.32
C SER A 643 9.28 15.18 -4.78
N GLU A 644 9.77 14.02 -5.21
CA GLU A 644 10.27 13.79 -6.57
C GLU A 644 9.17 13.14 -7.40
N ASN A 645 9.18 13.38 -8.71
CA ASN A 645 8.21 12.77 -9.63
C ASN A 645 8.40 11.25 -9.66
N GLY A 646 7.38 10.52 -9.22
CA GLY A 646 7.35 9.06 -9.23
C GLY A 646 6.98 8.47 -10.59
N ASP A 647 6.80 7.15 -10.61
CA ASP A 647 6.34 6.39 -11.77
C ASP A 647 5.02 6.95 -12.38
N PRO A 648 4.99 7.29 -13.69
CA PRO A 648 3.81 7.88 -14.34
C PRO A 648 2.53 7.03 -14.25
N THR A 649 2.64 5.70 -14.30
CA THR A 649 1.48 4.79 -14.20
C THR A 649 0.87 4.82 -12.81
N SER A 650 1.71 4.67 -11.79
CA SER A 650 1.33 4.76 -10.37
C SER A 650 0.74 6.12 -10.03
N PHE A 651 1.32 7.19 -10.60
CA PHE A 651 0.80 8.55 -10.49
C PHE A 651 -0.59 8.68 -11.14
N ALA A 652 -0.77 8.22 -12.38
CA ALA A 652 -2.04 8.30 -13.10
C ALA A 652 -3.17 7.55 -12.36
N SER A 653 -2.92 6.31 -11.94
CA SER A 653 -3.85 5.51 -11.13
C SER A 653 -4.21 6.20 -9.80
N GLY A 654 -3.19 6.68 -9.07
CA GLY A 654 -3.38 7.39 -7.81
C GLY A 654 -4.17 8.70 -7.95
N MET A 655 -3.94 9.47 -9.03
CA MET A 655 -4.69 10.70 -9.30
C MET A 655 -6.12 10.43 -9.78
N ALA A 656 -6.35 9.39 -10.59
CA ALA A 656 -7.68 9.05 -11.08
C ALA A 656 -8.65 8.78 -9.90
N ARG A 657 -8.17 8.07 -8.88
CA ARG A 657 -8.90 7.89 -7.62
C ARG A 657 -9.07 9.18 -6.82
N ARG A 658 -8.03 10.00 -6.72
CA ARG A 658 -8.10 11.27 -5.98
C ARG A 658 -9.07 12.27 -6.62
N LEU A 659 -9.30 12.23 -7.93
CA LEU A 659 -10.25 13.12 -8.62
C LEU A 659 -11.68 13.03 -8.05
N PHE A 660 -12.13 11.89 -7.52
CA PHE A 660 -13.43 11.80 -6.84
C PHE A 660 -13.48 12.59 -5.52
N LYS A 661 -12.34 12.76 -4.82
CA LYS A 661 -12.26 13.54 -3.57
C LYS A 661 -11.96 15.02 -3.82
N TYR A 662 -11.33 15.35 -4.94
CA TYR A 662 -10.96 16.71 -5.33
C TYR A 662 -11.74 17.19 -6.57
N GLU A 663 -12.95 16.67 -6.78
CA GLU A 663 -13.79 16.98 -7.95
C GLU A 663 -14.06 18.48 -8.09
N GLU A 664 -14.42 19.14 -6.98
CA GLU A 664 -14.69 20.58 -6.92
C GLU A 664 -13.43 21.44 -6.78
N ASN A 665 -12.30 20.85 -6.37
CA ASN A 665 -11.04 21.54 -6.09
C ASN A 665 -9.82 20.83 -6.72
N PRO A 666 -9.77 20.60 -8.05
CA PRO A 666 -8.69 19.79 -8.64
C PRO A 666 -7.33 20.50 -8.60
N GLN A 667 -7.25 21.82 -8.38
CA GLN A 667 -6.00 22.53 -8.11
C GLN A 667 -5.24 21.97 -6.89
N GLU A 668 -5.97 21.27 -6.02
CA GLU A 668 -5.55 20.71 -4.74
C GLU A 668 -5.23 19.19 -4.82
N ILE A 669 -5.31 18.56 -6.00
CA ILE A 669 -5.33 17.08 -6.12
C ILE A 669 -4.01 16.37 -5.85
N LEU A 670 -2.91 16.85 -6.44
CA LEU A 670 -1.54 16.36 -6.21
C LEU A 670 -1.29 16.21 -4.72
N ILE A 671 -1.87 17.18 -4.05
CA ILE A 671 -1.29 17.78 -2.91
C ILE A 671 -2.12 17.27 -1.71
N GLY A 672 -3.45 17.13 -1.80
CA GLY A 672 -4.34 16.12 -1.16
C GLY A 672 -4.10 15.43 0.23
N PRO A 673 -2.96 14.76 0.62
CA PRO A 673 -2.78 14.12 1.97
C PRO A 673 -2.47 14.91 3.30
N ILE A 674 -1.58 15.92 3.39
CA ILE A 674 -1.01 16.46 4.70
C ILE A 674 -1.36 17.88 5.25
N LEU A 675 -1.89 18.85 4.48
CA LEU A 675 -2.24 20.21 4.95
C LEU A 675 -3.37 20.02 5.93
N MET A 676 -3.03 20.20 7.17
CA MET A 676 -3.96 20.19 8.26
C MET A 676 -3.94 21.63 8.71
N GLU A 677 -5.10 22.27 8.78
CA GLU A 677 -5.13 23.69 9.11
C GLU A 677 -4.81 23.88 10.59
N ASN A 678 -5.80 23.61 11.44
CA ASN A 678 -5.67 23.63 12.88
C ASN A 678 -6.29 22.35 13.43
N LEU A 679 -5.71 21.82 14.51
CA LEU A 679 -6.29 20.70 15.23
C LEU A 679 -7.57 21.15 15.93
N ASP A 680 -8.70 20.65 15.45
CA ASP A 680 -9.99 20.78 16.13
C ASP A 680 -10.03 19.82 17.34
N PHE A 681 -9.99 20.39 18.54
CA PHE A 681 -9.99 19.62 19.79
C PHE A 681 -11.33 18.91 20.07
N ASP A 682 -12.46 19.44 19.60
CA ASP A 682 -13.79 18.88 19.87
C ASP A 682 -14.01 17.63 18.99
N ILE A 683 -13.55 17.66 17.73
CA ILE A 683 -13.51 16.47 16.86
C ILE A 683 -12.48 15.47 17.40
N THR A 684 -11.31 15.94 17.83
CA THR A 684 -10.27 15.08 18.42
C THR A 684 -10.80 14.34 19.66
N GLN A 685 -11.54 15.04 20.53
CA GLN A 685 -12.19 14.44 21.69
C GLN A 685 -13.21 13.37 21.27
N LYS A 686 -14.10 13.66 20.31
CA LYS A 686 -15.09 12.68 19.82
C LYS A 686 -14.43 11.41 19.26
N LEU A 687 -13.35 11.52 18.49
CA LEU A 687 -12.61 10.34 18.00
C LEU A 687 -11.92 9.57 19.13
N LEU A 688 -11.37 10.28 20.13
CA LEU A 688 -10.80 9.63 21.31
C LEU A 688 -11.88 8.89 22.11
N GLU A 689 -13.09 9.45 22.23
CA GLU A 689 -14.24 8.79 22.85
C GLU A 689 -14.63 7.49 22.11
N LEU A 690 -14.46 7.42 20.78
CA LEU A 690 -14.61 6.18 19.99
C LEU A 690 -13.49 5.14 20.24
N LEU A 691 -12.33 5.54 20.76
CA LEU A 691 -11.32 4.60 21.29
C LEU A 691 -11.75 4.10 22.69
N HIS A 692 -12.83 3.34 22.72
CA HIS A 692 -13.46 2.77 23.92
C HIS A 692 -13.67 1.26 23.75
N PRO A 693 -13.54 0.44 24.81
CA PRO A 693 -13.67 -1.03 24.71
C PRO A 693 -14.99 -1.52 24.09
N SER A 694 -16.12 -0.87 24.36
CA SER A 694 -17.42 -1.24 23.76
C SER A 694 -17.49 -0.99 22.25
N ASN A 695 -16.57 -0.18 21.70
CA ASN A 695 -16.44 0.11 20.28
C ASN A 695 -15.30 -0.71 19.64
N ALA A 696 -14.73 -1.67 20.38
CA ALA A 696 -13.57 -2.45 19.94
C ALA A 696 -13.97 -3.85 19.45
N LEU A 697 -13.41 -4.26 18.31
CA LEU A 697 -13.26 -5.66 17.92
C LEU A 697 -11.78 -6.05 18.14
N ILE A 698 -11.53 -6.87 19.16
CA ILE A 698 -10.18 -7.32 19.55
C ILE A 698 -9.93 -8.69 18.94
N THR A 699 -9.05 -8.77 17.94
CA THR A 699 -8.66 -10.03 17.29
C THR A 699 -7.31 -10.50 17.79
N ILE A 700 -7.28 -11.71 18.34
CA ILE A 700 -6.07 -12.45 18.72
C ILE A 700 -5.84 -13.52 17.65
N THR A 701 -4.69 -13.49 16.99
CA THR A 701 -4.27 -14.51 16.02
C THR A 701 -3.14 -15.32 16.62
N ASP A 702 -3.39 -16.60 16.85
CA ASP A 702 -2.46 -17.51 17.54
C ASP A 702 -2.40 -18.86 16.79
N PRO A 703 -1.21 -19.28 16.29
CA PRO A 703 -1.05 -20.58 15.64
C PRO A 703 -1.15 -21.73 16.65
N ASP A 704 -0.83 -21.50 17.93
CA ASP A 704 -0.80 -22.54 18.96
C ASP A 704 -2.23 -22.94 19.38
N ALA A 705 -3.23 -22.06 19.17
CA ALA A 705 -4.65 -22.34 19.37
C ALA A 705 -5.20 -23.48 18.50
N ALA A 706 -4.53 -23.83 17.38
CA ALA A 706 -4.89 -24.99 16.57
C ALA A 706 -4.79 -26.30 17.36
N ALA A 707 -3.86 -26.41 18.32
CA ALA A 707 -3.71 -27.60 19.15
C ALA A 707 -4.94 -27.86 20.03
N ALA A 708 -5.75 -26.83 20.34
CA ALA A 708 -6.98 -26.99 21.11
C ALA A 708 -8.15 -27.57 20.29
N ILE A 709 -8.00 -27.78 18.98
CA ILE A 709 -9.02 -28.43 18.12
C ILE A 709 -8.86 -29.95 18.11
N ASP A 710 -7.63 -30.46 18.12
CA ASP A 710 -7.35 -31.90 17.98
C ASP A 710 -7.42 -32.67 19.32
N VAL A 711 -7.66 -31.99 20.45
CA VAL A 711 -7.78 -32.62 21.77
C VAL A 711 -9.22 -33.02 22.05
N ASP A 712 -9.45 -34.33 22.02
CA ASP A 712 -10.69 -35.00 22.41
C ASP A 712 -10.94 -34.88 23.93
N SER A 713 -11.40 -33.69 24.37
CA SER A 713 -12.06 -33.33 25.64
C SER A 713 -11.47 -33.73 27.01
N ASN A 714 -10.32 -34.44 27.09
CA ASN A 714 -9.87 -35.08 28.34
C ASN A 714 -8.46 -34.69 28.85
N ASP A 715 -7.69 -33.83 28.17
CA ASP A 715 -6.42 -33.32 28.71
C ASP A 715 -6.18 -31.83 28.39
N SER A 716 -7.02 -30.96 28.94
CA SER A 716 -6.86 -29.49 28.88
C SER A 716 -5.78 -28.96 29.85
N SER A 717 -4.85 -29.80 30.35
CA SER A 717 -3.91 -29.40 31.41
C SER A 717 -2.82 -28.42 30.96
N MET A 718 -2.59 -28.27 29.65
CA MET A 718 -1.54 -27.39 29.10
C MET A 718 -2.02 -26.00 28.65
N TYR A 719 -3.34 -25.78 28.53
CA TYR A 719 -3.95 -24.52 28.07
C TYR A 719 -5.08 -24.07 29.02
N GLN A 720 -4.71 -23.74 30.27
CA GLN A 720 -5.68 -23.44 31.33
C GLN A 720 -6.17 -21.97 31.39
N ASP A 721 -5.68 -21.07 30.54
CA ASP A 721 -5.77 -19.61 30.76
C ASP A 721 -6.33 -18.82 29.57
N THR A 722 -7.52 -19.22 29.11
CA THR A 722 -8.40 -18.38 28.27
C THR A 722 -9.86 -18.61 28.65
N ASP A 723 -10.57 -17.57 29.13
CA ASP A 723 -12.04 -17.58 29.31
C ASP A 723 -12.84 -17.67 27.99
N LEU A 724 -12.18 -18.01 26.87
CA LEU A 724 -12.76 -18.16 25.53
C LEU A 724 -13.23 -19.61 25.26
N MET A 725 -12.91 -20.56 26.15
CA MET A 725 -13.17 -22.00 25.97
C MET A 725 -14.65 -22.39 25.93
N ASP A 726 -15.55 -21.56 26.46
CA ASP A 726 -17.01 -21.81 26.39
C ASP A 726 -17.61 -21.52 25.00
N SER A 727 -16.86 -20.91 24.08
CA SER A 727 -17.29 -20.64 22.70
C SER A 727 -16.78 -21.71 21.73
N SER A 728 -17.69 -22.31 20.96
CA SER A 728 -17.34 -23.31 19.94
C SER A 728 -16.59 -22.69 18.77
N TRP A 729 -15.66 -23.45 18.20
CA TRP A 729 -14.96 -23.06 16.98
C TRP A 729 -15.94 -22.99 15.80
N GLN A 730 -15.92 -21.84 15.13
CA GLN A 730 -16.68 -21.53 13.92
C GLN A 730 -15.72 -21.46 12.71
N GLN A 731 -16.30 -21.48 11.51
CA GLN A 731 -15.56 -21.38 10.26
C GLN A 731 -16.20 -20.34 9.34
N GLU A 732 -15.40 -19.40 8.85
CA GLU A 732 -15.81 -18.40 7.85
C GLU A 732 -16.16 -19.09 6.52
N LYS A 733 -17.22 -18.62 5.84
CA LYS A 733 -17.85 -19.28 4.69
C LYS A 733 -16.92 -19.48 3.50
N TRP A 734 -16.12 -18.48 3.15
CA TRP A 734 -15.41 -18.43 1.87
C TRP A 734 -13.98 -18.97 1.98
N TYR A 735 -13.15 -18.40 2.86
CA TYR A 735 -11.73 -18.73 2.98
C TYR A 735 -11.45 -19.75 4.09
N GLY A 736 -12.49 -20.26 4.77
CA GLY A 736 -12.35 -21.29 5.79
C GLY A 736 -11.52 -20.85 7.00
N ALA A 737 -11.60 -19.57 7.38
CA ALA A 737 -10.92 -19.06 8.55
C ALA A 737 -11.57 -19.63 9.82
N LYS A 738 -10.79 -20.37 10.63
CA LYS A 738 -11.28 -20.92 11.91
C LYS A 738 -11.16 -19.86 12.99
N TYR A 739 -12.25 -19.59 13.69
CA TYR A 739 -12.30 -18.56 14.71
C TYR A 739 -13.30 -18.90 15.82
N ARG A 740 -13.20 -18.24 16.96
CA ARG A 740 -14.23 -18.21 18.01
C ARG A 740 -14.29 -16.83 18.62
N GLN A 741 -15.41 -16.44 19.22
CA GLN A 741 -15.59 -15.10 19.76
C GLN A 741 -16.61 -15.04 20.89
N LYS A 742 -16.50 -14.00 21.72
CA LYS A 742 -17.48 -13.62 22.74
C LYS A 742 -17.48 -12.11 22.97
N GLU A 743 -18.52 -11.62 23.65
CA GLU A 743 -18.54 -10.26 24.20
C GLU A 743 -17.43 -10.06 25.25
N ILE A 744 -16.86 -8.86 25.32
CA ILE A 744 -15.91 -8.46 26.37
C ILE A 744 -16.66 -8.49 27.72
N ASP A 745 -16.07 -9.13 28.73
CA ASP A 745 -16.64 -9.19 30.07
C ASP A 745 -16.93 -7.78 30.62
N PRO A 746 -18.12 -7.51 31.19
CA PRO A 746 -18.48 -6.17 31.67
C PRO A 746 -17.54 -5.57 32.72
N GLN A 747 -16.90 -6.38 33.57
CA GLN A 747 -15.93 -5.90 34.56
C GLN A 747 -14.61 -5.52 33.91
N VAL A 748 -14.17 -6.31 32.91
CA VAL A 748 -13.00 -5.98 32.08
C VAL A 748 -13.25 -4.71 31.26
N MET A 749 -14.46 -4.57 30.71
CA MET A 749 -14.91 -3.36 30.02
C MET A 749 -14.89 -2.13 30.94
N GLU A 750 -15.47 -2.21 32.15
CA GLU A 750 -15.43 -1.11 33.13
C GLU A 750 -14.00 -0.77 33.56
N LYS A 751 -13.15 -1.78 33.79
CA LYS A 751 -11.73 -1.61 34.14
C LYS A 751 -10.99 -0.80 33.07
N TRP A 752 -11.07 -1.23 31.81
CA TRP A 752 -10.41 -0.55 30.69
C TRP A 752 -10.95 0.87 30.47
N ALA A 753 -12.27 1.07 30.59
CA ALA A 753 -12.89 2.39 30.54
C ALA A 753 -12.51 3.32 31.71
N SER A 754 -12.11 2.76 32.86
CA SER A 754 -11.82 3.51 34.09
C SER A 754 -10.39 4.04 34.20
N TYR A 755 -9.45 3.64 33.33
CA TYR A 755 -8.08 4.15 33.36
C TYR A 755 -8.05 5.67 33.15
N GLY A 756 -7.30 6.38 34.01
CA GLY A 756 -7.16 7.83 33.93
C GLY A 756 -8.35 8.65 34.43
N SER A 757 -9.46 8.02 34.82
CA SER A 757 -10.64 8.68 35.43
C SER A 757 -10.46 9.10 36.90
N GLY A 758 -9.26 8.93 37.46
CA GLY A 758 -9.00 9.03 38.90
C GLY A 758 -9.34 7.75 39.69
N LYS A 759 -10.12 6.80 39.12
CA LYS A 759 -10.37 5.48 39.74
C LYS A 759 -9.17 4.54 39.63
N LEU A 760 -8.50 4.52 38.47
CA LEU A 760 -7.35 3.66 38.17
C LEU A 760 -6.18 4.49 37.63
N SER A 761 -4.98 4.22 38.15
CA SER A 761 -3.72 4.84 37.72
C SER A 761 -3.18 4.20 36.44
N ILE A 762 -2.48 5.00 35.64
CA ILE A 762 -1.70 4.58 34.46
C ILE A 762 -0.30 4.15 34.92
N ASP A 763 0.30 3.14 34.27
CA ASP A 763 1.70 2.74 34.50
C ASP A 763 2.64 3.93 34.30
N SER A 764 3.36 4.32 35.35
CA SER A 764 4.26 5.48 35.38
C SER A 764 5.43 5.45 34.38
N ARG A 765 5.64 4.32 33.69
CA ARG A 765 6.61 4.18 32.60
C ARG A 765 6.07 4.70 31.26
N LEU A 766 4.75 4.67 31.04
CA LEU A 766 4.11 5.21 29.84
C LEU A 766 4.17 6.73 29.86
N LYS A 767 4.65 7.32 28.76
CA LYS A 767 4.73 8.77 28.55
C LYS A 767 4.36 9.11 27.11
N LEU A 768 3.93 10.35 26.88
CA LEU A 768 3.98 10.86 25.51
C LEU A 768 5.47 11.03 25.11
N PRO A 769 5.81 10.84 23.82
CA PRO A 769 7.16 11.08 23.29
C PRO A 769 7.74 12.47 23.61
N GLU A 770 9.02 12.68 23.25
CA GLU A 770 9.55 14.03 23.03
C GLU A 770 9.33 14.44 21.56
N LEU A 771 9.20 15.75 21.31
CA LEU A 771 9.11 16.30 19.95
C LEU A 771 10.39 16.01 19.14
N ASN A 772 10.21 15.78 17.84
CA ASN A 772 11.23 15.32 16.92
C ASN A 772 12.30 16.37 16.64
N LYS A 773 13.55 16.05 17.00
CA LYS A 773 14.73 16.93 16.85
C LYS A 773 15.46 16.77 15.51
N PHE A 774 15.03 15.83 14.67
CA PHE A 774 15.64 15.56 13.36
C PHE A 774 14.96 16.29 12.19
N ILE A 775 13.83 16.98 12.42
CA ILE A 775 13.14 17.75 11.40
C ILE A 775 14.11 18.76 10.75
N ALA A 776 14.30 18.65 9.45
CA ALA A 776 15.24 19.46 8.71
C ALA A 776 14.86 20.96 8.74
N THR A 777 15.89 21.81 8.78
CA THR A 777 15.76 23.28 8.84
C THR A 777 16.69 24.02 7.86
N ASP A 778 17.66 23.32 7.26
CA ASP A 778 18.51 23.80 6.17
C ASP A 778 18.17 23.01 4.91
N PHE A 779 17.67 23.72 3.90
CA PHE A 779 17.30 23.17 2.58
C PHE A 779 18.18 23.78 1.47
N SER A 780 19.33 24.34 1.81
CA SER A 780 20.25 24.93 0.83
C SER A 780 20.83 23.88 -0.13
N LEU A 781 20.75 24.17 -1.43
CA LEU A 781 21.27 23.29 -2.47
C LEU A 781 22.77 23.50 -2.67
N ARG A 782 23.58 22.50 -2.32
CA ARG A 782 25.05 22.56 -2.45
C ARG A 782 25.55 22.70 -3.88
N CYS A 783 24.74 22.35 -4.88
CA CYS A 783 25.06 22.51 -6.29
C CYS A 783 24.90 23.95 -6.83
N ASP A 784 24.37 24.88 -6.02
CA ASP A 784 24.28 26.30 -6.39
C ASP A 784 25.57 27.09 -6.04
N ASP A 785 26.36 26.58 -5.08
CA ASP A 785 27.71 27.09 -4.76
C ASP A 785 28.62 26.97 -5.99
N ASP A 786 29.25 28.08 -6.44
CA ASP A 786 30.12 28.09 -7.63
C ASP A 786 31.28 27.06 -7.54
N ASP A 787 31.83 26.84 -6.34
CA ASP A 787 32.90 25.87 -6.06
C ASP A 787 32.47 24.40 -6.25
N ASN A 788 31.16 24.11 -6.27
CA ASN A 788 30.60 22.77 -6.39
C ASN A 788 30.02 22.47 -7.78
N ARG A 789 30.07 23.41 -8.73
CA ARG A 789 29.60 23.16 -10.10
C ARG A 789 30.51 22.16 -10.79
N ASP A 790 29.93 21.03 -11.18
CA ASP A 790 30.66 19.99 -11.91
C ASP A 790 30.96 20.49 -13.33
N THR A 791 32.19 20.95 -13.57
CA THR A 791 32.63 21.56 -14.85
C THR A 791 32.70 20.58 -16.02
N ASP A 792 32.49 19.29 -15.74
CA ASP A 792 32.79 18.19 -16.64
C ASP A 792 31.51 17.63 -17.29
N SER A 793 30.81 18.48 -18.05
CA SER A 793 29.80 18.00 -19.00
C SER A 793 30.50 17.33 -20.19
N ILE A 794 30.26 16.03 -20.39
CA ILE A 794 30.79 15.31 -21.55
C ILE A 794 29.88 15.60 -22.74
N THR A 795 30.24 16.60 -23.53
CA THR A 795 29.62 16.84 -24.84
C THR A 795 30.11 15.80 -25.83
N ILE A 796 29.28 14.83 -26.19
CA ILE A 796 29.55 13.91 -27.28
C ILE A 796 28.99 14.52 -28.57
N THR A 797 29.87 14.99 -29.44
CA THR A 797 29.51 15.37 -30.82
C THR A 797 29.58 14.14 -31.72
N SER A 798 28.42 13.58 -32.09
CA SER A 798 28.36 12.57 -33.15
C SER A 798 28.26 13.26 -34.50
N THR A 799 29.27 13.09 -35.35
CA THR A 799 29.17 13.48 -36.76
C THR A 799 28.41 12.40 -37.52
N ASN A 800 27.09 12.56 -37.60
CA ASN A 800 26.32 11.89 -38.65
C ASN A 800 26.71 12.53 -40.01
N GLY A 801 26.49 11.83 -41.12
CA GLY A 801 26.97 12.24 -42.46
C GLY A 801 26.24 13.42 -43.11
N ASP A 802 25.56 14.24 -42.32
CA ASP A 802 24.82 15.45 -42.69
C ASP A 802 25.17 16.54 -41.66
N ASP A 803 25.16 17.83 -42.04
CA ASP A 803 25.79 18.94 -41.29
C ASP A 803 25.09 19.35 -39.96
N THR A 804 24.44 18.42 -39.25
CA THR A 804 23.74 18.63 -37.97
C THR A 804 24.51 18.04 -36.78
N ASN A 805 25.32 18.88 -36.11
CA ASN A 805 25.98 18.50 -34.85
C ASN A 805 24.96 18.41 -33.70
N VAL A 806 24.43 17.21 -33.44
CA VAL A 806 23.66 16.94 -32.21
C VAL A 806 24.64 16.75 -31.05
N ALA A 807 24.62 17.71 -30.12
CA ALA A 807 25.47 17.71 -28.94
C ALA A 807 24.75 17.03 -27.76
N THR A 808 24.91 15.72 -27.61
CA THR A 808 24.32 15.00 -26.47
C THR A 808 25.20 15.15 -25.23
N THR A 809 24.74 15.93 -24.25
CA THR A 809 25.37 16.00 -22.92
C THR A 809 24.97 14.78 -22.09
N MET A 810 25.86 13.81 -22.00
CA MET A 810 25.65 12.62 -21.15
C MET A 810 25.92 12.97 -19.67
N PRO A 811 25.08 12.50 -18.72
CA PRO A 811 25.29 12.78 -17.31
C PRO A 811 26.58 12.12 -16.80
N THR A 812 27.46 12.93 -16.21
CA THR A 812 28.79 12.51 -15.77
C THR A 812 28.69 11.39 -14.72
N PRO A 813 29.46 10.29 -14.84
CA PRO A 813 29.44 9.20 -13.86
C PRO A 813 30.11 9.61 -12.53
N PRO A 814 29.82 8.91 -11.41
CA PRO A 814 30.44 9.21 -10.13
C PRO A 814 31.96 9.15 -10.16
N LYS A 815 32.61 10.22 -9.69
CA LYS A 815 34.07 10.36 -9.65
C LYS A 815 34.64 9.51 -8.51
N LEU A 816 35.63 8.67 -8.82
CA LEU A 816 36.44 7.98 -7.80
C LEU A 816 37.41 8.99 -7.19
N LEU A 817 37.30 9.24 -5.88
CA LEU A 817 38.13 10.23 -5.20
C LEU A 817 39.51 9.66 -4.82
N PRO A 818 40.56 10.52 -4.73
CA PRO A 818 41.91 10.09 -4.37
C PRO A 818 41.95 9.30 -3.05
N GLN A 819 42.77 8.25 -3.02
CA GLN A 819 42.77 7.25 -1.96
C GLN A 819 43.85 7.52 -0.89
N ASP A 820 43.52 8.34 0.11
CA ASP A 820 44.43 8.60 1.25
C ASP A 820 44.46 7.46 2.29
N LEU A 821 43.50 6.53 2.23
CA LEU A 821 43.33 5.45 3.21
C LEU A 821 43.32 4.05 2.55
N PRO A 822 44.27 3.16 2.91
CA PRO A 822 44.28 1.78 2.43
C PRO A 822 42.98 1.03 2.77
N GLY A 823 42.35 0.42 1.77
CA GLY A 823 41.14 -0.40 1.93
C GLY A 823 39.81 0.35 1.79
N VAL A 824 39.82 1.68 1.68
CA VAL A 824 38.60 2.49 1.44
C VAL A 824 38.51 2.88 -0.03
N ARG A 825 37.35 2.71 -0.69
CA ARG A 825 37.08 3.25 -2.03
C ARG A 825 35.87 4.17 -1.96
N MET A 826 36.04 5.44 -2.29
CA MET A 826 34.99 6.45 -2.22
C MET A 826 34.65 6.98 -3.62
N HIS A 827 33.40 6.79 -4.04
CA HIS A 827 32.86 7.43 -5.24
C HIS A 827 31.96 8.57 -4.78
N HIS A 828 32.01 9.70 -5.49
CA HIS A 828 31.20 10.88 -5.21
C HIS A 828 30.60 11.44 -6.50
N LYS A 829 29.36 11.90 -6.40
CA LYS A 829 28.67 12.70 -7.42
C LYS A 829 27.81 13.72 -6.68
N MET A 830 27.95 14.99 -7.01
CA MET A 830 26.99 16.02 -6.59
C MET A 830 25.73 15.85 -7.44
N ASP A 831 24.55 15.96 -6.85
CA ASP A 831 23.33 16.03 -7.66
C ASP A 831 23.17 17.43 -8.27
N THR A 832 22.97 17.45 -9.58
CA THR A 832 22.61 18.63 -10.37
C THR A 832 21.34 18.40 -11.19
N THR A 833 20.74 17.21 -11.08
CA THR A 833 19.63 16.74 -11.93
C THR A 833 18.29 16.91 -11.22
N TYR A 834 18.17 16.43 -9.97
CA TYR A 834 16.91 16.46 -9.22
C TYR A 834 16.77 17.74 -8.39
N ARG A 835 17.89 18.34 -7.96
CA ARG A 835 17.97 19.63 -7.26
C ARG A 835 17.09 19.68 -6.00
N VAL A 836 16.99 18.56 -5.30
CA VAL A 836 16.34 18.44 -3.98
C VAL A 836 17.39 18.43 -2.86
N PRO A 837 17.08 18.89 -1.64
CA PRO A 837 18.00 18.92 -0.49
C PRO A 837 18.18 17.53 0.15
N LYS A 838 18.43 16.50 -0.67
CA LYS A 838 18.61 15.11 -0.27
C LYS A 838 20.00 14.61 -0.62
N THR A 839 20.46 13.59 0.09
CA THR A 839 21.72 12.90 -0.24
C THR A 839 21.60 11.41 0.02
N PHE A 840 22.33 10.59 -0.75
CA PHE A 840 22.32 9.15 -0.61
C PHE A 840 23.74 8.62 -0.33
N ILE A 841 23.95 8.12 0.89
CA ILE A 841 25.25 7.61 1.34
C ILE A 841 25.21 6.09 1.37
N LYS A 842 25.95 5.43 0.47
CA LYS A 842 26.05 3.97 0.40
C LYS A 842 27.40 3.47 0.90
N ILE A 843 27.42 2.82 2.06
CA ILE A 843 28.62 2.18 2.62
C ILE A 843 28.54 0.68 2.36
N HIS A 844 29.57 0.11 1.73
CA HIS A 844 29.67 -1.34 1.50
C HIS A 844 30.92 -1.91 2.18
N LEU A 845 30.72 -2.67 3.26
CA LEU A 845 31.77 -3.31 4.03
C LEU A 845 32.04 -4.73 3.51
N THR A 846 33.14 -4.92 2.77
CA THR A 846 33.50 -6.24 2.24
C THR A 846 34.38 -7.02 3.21
N SER A 847 33.95 -8.23 3.61
CA SER A 847 34.75 -9.16 4.42
C SER A 847 34.55 -10.60 3.93
N PRO A 848 35.62 -11.38 3.66
CA PRO A 848 35.47 -12.79 3.30
C PRO A 848 34.89 -13.64 4.44
N ASN A 849 34.92 -13.13 5.69
CA ASN A 849 34.47 -13.89 6.86
C ASN A 849 32.95 -13.97 7.00
N VAL A 850 32.17 -13.07 6.40
CA VAL A 850 30.70 -13.06 6.58
C VAL A 850 30.00 -14.17 5.80
N TYR A 851 30.52 -14.55 4.62
CA TYR A 851 29.93 -15.56 3.74
C TYR A 851 30.74 -16.88 3.64
N LYS A 852 31.83 -17.06 4.38
CA LYS A 852 32.70 -18.26 4.30
C LYS A 852 32.04 -19.59 4.68
N SER A 853 30.88 -19.57 5.32
CA SER A 853 30.13 -20.77 5.72
C SER A 853 28.66 -20.42 6.00
N PRO A 854 27.72 -21.38 5.95
CA PRO A 854 26.34 -21.16 6.35
C PRO A 854 26.22 -20.57 7.76
N ARG A 855 27.02 -21.07 8.71
CA ARG A 855 27.07 -20.53 10.09
C ARG A 855 27.48 -19.06 10.12
N SER A 856 28.48 -18.66 9.34
CA SER A 856 28.92 -17.26 9.26
C SER A 856 27.84 -16.36 8.67
N MET A 857 27.17 -16.82 7.61
CA MET A 857 26.07 -16.09 6.96
C MET A 857 24.88 -15.91 7.93
N THR A 858 24.50 -16.97 8.65
CA THR A 858 23.42 -16.90 9.65
C THR A 858 23.79 -15.97 10.82
N LEU A 859 25.02 -16.04 11.33
CA LEU A 859 25.47 -15.12 12.38
C LEU A 859 25.50 -13.66 11.92
N ASN A 860 25.86 -13.40 10.66
CA ASN A 860 25.82 -12.05 10.09
C ASN A 860 24.37 -11.53 10.00
N ARG A 861 23.44 -12.34 9.49
CA ARG A 861 22.00 -11.99 9.43
C ARG A 861 21.37 -11.77 10.82
N LEU A 862 21.78 -12.56 11.81
CA LEU A 862 21.34 -12.37 13.20
C LEU A 862 21.93 -11.08 13.80
N TYR A 863 23.20 -10.78 13.53
CA TYR A 863 23.82 -9.52 13.94
C TYR A 863 23.13 -8.30 13.31
N GLU A 864 22.84 -8.34 12.00
CA GLU A 864 22.09 -7.28 11.31
C GLU A 864 20.70 -7.07 11.92
N LYS A 865 19.95 -8.16 12.19
CA LYS A 865 18.64 -8.06 12.85
C LYS A 865 18.71 -7.45 14.25
N VAL A 866 19.63 -7.93 15.09
CA VAL A 866 19.79 -7.43 16.48
C VAL A 866 20.31 -5.98 16.51
N LEU A 867 21.18 -5.60 15.57
CA LEU A 867 21.64 -4.22 15.45
C LEU A 867 20.52 -3.28 15.03
N ASN A 868 19.69 -3.69 14.07
CA ASN A 868 18.56 -2.86 13.64
C ASN A 868 17.54 -2.71 14.76
N ASP A 869 17.21 -3.78 15.49
CA ASP A 869 16.34 -3.76 16.68
C ASP A 869 16.83 -2.78 17.77
N ASP A 870 18.11 -2.87 18.16
CA ASP A 870 18.76 -1.97 19.13
C ASP A 870 18.78 -0.49 18.66
N LEU A 871 18.78 -0.25 17.35
CA LEU A 871 18.75 1.09 16.76
C LEU A 871 17.34 1.66 16.54
N THR A 872 16.30 0.82 16.37
CA THR A 872 14.94 1.20 15.95
C THR A 872 14.40 2.42 16.71
N SER A 873 14.35 2.33 18.04
CA SER A 873 13.78 3.42 18.88
C SER A 873 14.62 4.71 18.83
N PHE A 874 15.94 4.61 18.65
CA PHE A 874 16.83 5.77 18.57
C PHE A 874 16.75 6.49 17.21
N VAL A 875 16.51 5.77 16.12
CA VAL A 875 16.48 6.32 14.75
C VAL A 875 15.07 6.58 14.24
N TYR A 876 14.02 6.25 15.01
CA TYR A 876 12.62 6.44 14.62
C TYR A 876 12.30 7.89 14.27
N ASP A 877 12.68 8.85 15.11
CA ASP A 877 12.45 10.28 14.89
C ASP A 877 13.15 10.76 13.60
N ALA A 878 14.37 10.26 13.34
CA ALA A 878 15.09 10.54 12.10
C ALA A 878 14.36 9.96 10.88
N ARG A 879 13.82 8.73 10.99
CA ARG A 879 13.02 8.08 9.95
C ARG A 879 11.75 8.87 9.63
N LEU A 880 11.03 9.35 10.64
CA LEU A 880 9.87 10.23 10.46
C LEU A 880 10.24 11.55 9.76
N ALA A 881 11.42 12.11 10.06
CA ALA A 881 11.94 13.32 9.42
C ALA A 881 12.54 13.10 8.01
N GLY A 882 12.28 11.95 7.36
CA GLY A 882 12.77 11.64 6.02
C GLY A 882 14.24 11.15 5.94
N CYS A 883 14.87 10.86 7.08
CA CYS A 883 16.25 10.38 7.16
C CYS A 883 16.30 8.86 7.42
N HIS A 884 16.39 8.09 6.35
CA HIS A 884 16.35 6.62 6.38
C HIS A 884 17.76 5.99 6.32
N TYR A 885 17.90 4.77 6.86
CA TYR A 885 19.08 3.91 6.70
C TYR A 885 18.66 2.50 6.26
N ARG A 886 19.58 1.73 5.65
CA ARG A 886 19.35 0.36 5.17
C ARG A 886 20.63 -0.45 5.08
#